data_AF-A0A957H3Y6-F1
#
_entry.id   AF-A0A957H3Y6-F1
#
_cell.length_a   1.000
_cell.length_b   1.000
_cell.length_c   1.000
_cell.angle_alpha   90.00
_cell.angle_beta   90.00
_cell.angle_gamma   90.00
#
_symmetry.space_group_name_H-M   'P 1'
#
loop_
_entity.id
_entity.type
_entity.pdbx_description
1 polymer ?
#
loop_
_entity_poly.entity_id
_entity_poly.type
_entity_poly.pdbx_seq_one_letter_code
_entity_poly.pdbx_strand_id
1 'polypeptide(L)'
;MMSDFAFAYWPTEFRSITQSFGVNEAFYRRFGLPGHEGIDFMGPEGSKLFAVADGTVVQIQRTIGEKMANPYGLHLTLAHADGYQTIYAHLSRIDVRMNQQVKAGQVIGLSGNTGNSLGAHLHLTLKKQGTFMPPWPNNIIDPTPFVLPLLGFTEPVGPFTKGYAYTPAITVYGNLAQANAGGISLRKGPSQNHQRIEVVPEGTMMRVTGGGEGDYTPVEVPNAAIGKPTEPRKPAMLPDLPPTVATVDGWGWTEYMRVEGNLAVTGQYGINLRAAPAKMGAAMGVVRGGATVQVMGDPVAEYTPVRVSRMDFVGPINMPEAAPDFTMGASFASSGDVFVGWAWSNYLKVMGNQAEVGQYGVNLRNRPDRTGAKIGVVKGFASVTIAGDNRGEYTPIMAHFEDMLEITNENLEIEQPSRPGGGPPEPAPEPMQDSTPGWAFSGAIDRQGDYALAGRWGINLRDAPRRDGANVGFVPAGVRMLVTGNPTGEYTPIRVEDSQLQKPFGSAGSSAGASSSATTPPPVTTPAPPPASLPILGKARIGLHASADPDISETEHREFGTLRPAIIKVLSHHSAADIGRLAQAHPGASFIVRAFLSFGQQGERNISAGQFVNDTIGDVTRALGQLGGRDVVIELHNEPNLVVEGWGNSWATAAAFNSWWLSVLREYRRRLPNQRYIFPGLSPGGGIDRIRHEHTSFIEACRPAINESDGLGVHIYWANNFPMSQALGQLDDYLRRYPNEPIWVTEASNNKGGVSPADKGREYLRFWQELQRRPTVQGVTYFVASSRFAFADEVWVHDGQSHGIGAVVGAR
;
A
#
# COMPACT_ATOMS: atom_id res chain seq x y z
N MET A 1 -26.09 -45.25 -8.91
CA MET A 1 -25.90 -44.39 -7.73
C MET A 1 -25.17 -43.16 -8.22
N MET A 2 -25.76 -41.97 -8.09
CA MET A 2 -25.12 -40.71 -8.49
C MET A 2 -23.92 -40.48 -7.56
N SER A 3 -22.78 -40.05 -8.11
CA SER A 3 -21.55 -39.88 -7.33
C SER A 3 -21.69 -38.74 -6.32
N ASP A 4 -21.47 -39.01 -5.04
CA ASP A 4 -21.53 -38.03 -3.94
C ASP A 4 -20.20 -37.30 -3.71
N PHE A 5 -19.22 -37.43 -4.62
CA PHE A 5 -17.93 -36.77 -4.45
C PHE A 5 -18.07 -35.24 -4.53
N ALA A 6 -17.79 -34.58 -3.41
CA ALA A 6 -17.71 -33.13 -3.28
C ALA A 6 -16.51 -32.75 -2.42
N PHE A 7 -15.99 -31.53 -2.58
CA PHE A 7 -15.09 -31.00 -1.56
C PHE A 7 -15.92 -30.61 -0.35
N ALA A 8 -15.62 -31.20 0.80
CA ALA A 8 -16.28 -30.96 2.07
C ALA A 8 -15.48 -30.00 2.97
N TYR A 9 -14.24 -29.68 2.61
CA TYR A 9 -13.38 -28.80 3.40
C TYR A 9 -12.45 -27.95 2.53
N TRP A 10 -12.11 -26.76 3.03
CA TRP A 10 -11.19 -25.84 2.35
C TRP A 10 -9.73 -26.29 2.53
N PRO A 11 -8.88 -26.30 1.49
CA PRO A 11 -7.61 -27.04 1.52
C PRO A 11 -6.47 -26.39 2.33
N THR A 12 -6.60 -25.14 2.78
CA THR A 12 -5.55 -24.43 3.53
C THR A 12 -6.12 -23.69 4.75
N GLU A 13 -5.26 -23.15 5.62
CA GLU A 13 -5.68 -22.25 6.72
C GLU A 13 -6.19 -20.88 6.21
N PHE A 14 -6.08 -20.59 4.91
CA PHE A 14 -6.40 -19.29 4.31
C PHE A 14 -7.41 -19.41 3.17
N ARG A 15 -8.57 -18.76 3.30
CA ARG A 15 -9.66 -18.83 2.31
C ARG A 15 -9.47 -17.89 1.11
N SER A 16 -8.37 -18.05 0.38
CA SER A 16 -8.04 -17.23 -0.79
C SER A 16 -7.46 -18.06 -1.93
N ILE A 17 -7.93 -17.79 -3.15
CA ILE A 17 -7.39 -18.34 -4.41
C ILE A 17 -6.47 -17.29 -5.01
N THR A 18 -5.22 -17.67 -5.26
CA THR A 18 -4.20 -16.80 -5.85
C THR A 18 -4.07 -16.98 -7.36
N GLN A 19 -4.45 -18.15 -7.89
CA GLN A 19 -4.50 -18.42 -9.33
C GLN A 19 -5.59 -19.46 -9.66
N SER A 20 -6.42 -19.16 -10.66
CA SER A 20 -7.51 -20.06 -11.09
C SER A 20 -7.05 -21.14 -12.07
N PHE A 21 -7.90 -22.15 -12.30
CA PHE A 21 -7.68 -23.16 -13.35
C PHE A 21 -7.77 -22.54 -14.75
N GLY A 22 -6.96 -23.01 -15.70
CA GLY A 22 -7.01 -22.60 -17.11
C GLY A 22 -6.34 -21.28 -17.46
N VAL A 23 -5.94 -20.46 -16.48
CA VAL A 23 -5.35 -19.13 -16.74
C VAL A 23 -3.89 -19.21 -17.17
N ASN A 24 -3.33 -18.09 -17.68
CA ASN A 24 -1.93 -17.94 -18.09
C ASN A 24 -1.49 -18.90 -19.23
N GLU A 25 -2.35 -19.18 -20.20
CA GLU A 25 -2.10 -20.11 -21.31
C GLU A 25 -0.71 -19.95 -21.96
N ALA A 26 -0.30 -18.71 -22.27
CA ALA A 26 0.98 -18.42 -22.91
C ALA A 26 2.17 -18.89 -22.08
N PHE A 27 2.08 -18.81 -20.74
CA PHE A 27 3.11 -19.28 -19.83
C PHE A 27 3.14 -20.82 -19.80
N TYR A 28 1.99 -21.48 -19.76
CA TYR A 28 1.86 -22.93 -19.56
C TYR A 28 2.02 -23.76 -20.84
N ARG A 29 1.85 -23.16 -22.03
CA ARG A 29 2.11 -23.80 -23.33
C ARG A 29 3.52 -24.40 -23.44
N ARG A 30 4.51 -23.78 -22.80
CA ARG A 30 5.89 -24.30 -22.79
C ARG A 30 6.03 -25.65 -22.10
N PHE A 31 5.05 -26.03 -21.27
CA PHE A 31 4.97 -27.31 -20.55
C PHE A 31 3.98 -28.28 -21.21
N GLY A 32 3.47 -27.96 -22.40
CA GLY A 32 2.49 -28.79 -23.11
C GLY A 32 1.09 -28.73 -22.51
N LEU A 33 0.78 -27.68 -21.73
CA LEU A 33 -0.50 -27.49 -21.08
C LEU A 33 -1.29 -26.33 -21.71
N PRO A 34 -2.62 -26.44 -21.81
CA PRO A 34 -3.46 -25.38 -22.37
C PRO A 34 -3.58 -24.16 -21.44
N GLY A 35 -3.27 -24.31 -20.15
CA GLY A 35 -3.29 -23.27 -19.12
C GLY A 35 -2.85 -23.85 -17.78
N HIS A 36 -3.05 -23.12 -16.69
CA HIS A 36 -2.77 -23.60 -15.34
C HIS A 36 -3.63 -24.84 -14.99
N GLU A 37 -3.01 -25.97 -14.65
CA GLU A 37 -3.72 -27.25 -14.51
C GLU A 37 -4.34 -27.52 -13.13
N GLY A 38 -4.39 -26.52 -12.25
CA GLY A 38 -4.97 -26.62 -10.91
C GLY A 38 -5.49 -25.27 -10.40
N ILE A 39 -5.74 -25.20 -9.10
CA ILE A 39 -6.03 -23.94 -8.39
C ILE A 39 -4.93 -23.71 -7.37
N ASP A 40 -4.38 -22.49 -7.36
CA ASP A 40 -3.43 -22.06 -6.35
C ASP A 40 -4.17 -21.35 -5.22
N PHE A 41 -3.89 -21.77 -3.99
CA PHE A 41 -4.45 -21.22 -2.76
C PHE A 41 -3.36 -20.53 -1.95
N MET A 42 -3.73 -19.43 -1.29
CA MET A 42 -2.86 -18.76 -0.34
C MET A 42 -2.44 -19.74 0.76
N GLY A 43 -1.14 -19.78 1.03
CA GLY A 43 -0.55 -20.66 2.03
C GLY A 43 0.91 -20.29 2.27
N PRO A 44 1.19 -19.25 3.07
CA PRO A 44 2.54 -18.92 3.51
C PRO A 44 3.30 -20.16 3.98
N GLU A 45 4.61 -20.20 3.80
CA GLU A 45 5.40 -21.39 4.12
C GLU A 45 5.14 -21.89 5.56
N GLY A 46 4.86 -23.19 5.68
CA GLY A 46 4.52 -23.82 6.96
C GLY A 46 3.03 -23.82 7.32
N SER A 47 2.15 -23.27 6.47
CA SER A 47 0.69 -23.32 6.71
C SER A 47 0.15 -24.74 6.59
N LYS A 48 -0.81 -25.11 7.43
CA LYS A 48 -1.42 -26.44 7.37
C LYS A 48 -2.25 -26.61 6.10
N LEU A 49 -2.12 -27.79 5.52
CA LEU A 49 -2.89 -28.24 4.38
C LEU A 49 -3.87 -29.31 4.82
N PHE A 50 -5.11 -29.20 4.37
CA PHE A 50 -6.20 -30.08 4.73
C PHE A 50 -6.67 -30.91 3.55
N ALA A 51 -7.05 -32.17 3.81
CA ALA A 51 -7.75 -32.99 2.83
C ALA A 51 -9.11 -32.34 2.48
N VAL A 52 -9.38 -32.07 1.20
CA VAL A 52 -10.63 -31.43 0.74
C VAL A 52 -11.82 -32.39 0.81
N ALA A 53 -11.55 -33.69 0.77
CA ALA A 53 -12.52 -34.77 0.85
C ALA A 53 -11.88 -36.00 1.50
N ASP A 54 -12.71 -36.92 1.97
CA ASP A 54 -12.27 -38.23 2.45
C ASP A 54 -11.48 -38.97 1.37
N GLY A 55 -10.35 -39.58 1.71
CA GLY A 55 -9.51 -40.24 0.72
C GLY A 55 -8.44 -41.14 1.31
N THR A 56 -7.67 -41.78 0.42
CA THR A 56 -6.51 -42.60 0.76
C THR A 56 -5.27 -42.05 0.08
N VAL A 57 -4.16 -41.94 0.80
CA VAL A 57 -2.88 -41.51 0.24
C VAL A 57 -2.35 -42.58 -0.72
N VAL A 58 -2.29 -42.27 -2.01
CA VAL A 58 -1.86 -43.21 -3.07
C VAL A 58 -0.53 -42.85 -3.70
N GLN A 59 0.00 -41.65 -3.43
CA GLN A 59 1.32 -41.24 -3.86
C GLN A 59 1.91 -40.22 -2.88
N ILE A 60 3.21 -40.32 -2.63
CA ILE A 60 4.00 -39.37 -1.87
C ILE A 60 5.34 -39.19 -2.60
N GLN A 61 5.70 -37.94 -2.89
CA GLN A 61 7.01 -37.58 -3.41
C GLN A 61 7.78 -36.77 -2.35
N ARG A 62 8.84 -37.37 -1.80
CA ARG A 62 9.67 -36.78 -0.73
C ARG A 62 11.02 -36.24 -1.21
N THR A 63 11.37 -36.44 -2.48
CA THR A 63 12.62 -35.92 -3.05
C THR A 63 12.36 -34.69 -3.90
N ILE A 64 13.14 -33.65 -3.62
CA ILE A 64 13.23 -32.44 -4.44
C ILE A 64 14.19 -32.77 -5.58
N GLY A 65 13.66 -32.90 -6.79
CA GLY A 65 14.46 -33.03 -8.01
C GLY A 65 14.78 -31.66 -8.59
N GLU A 66 15.47 -31.60 -9.73
CA GLU A 66 15.58 -30.37 -10.51
C GLU A 66 14.18 -29.81 -10.80
N LYS A 67 14.00 -28.49 -10.67
CA LYS A 67 12.67 -27.83 -10.73
C LYS A 67 11.86 -28.20 -11.99
N MET A 68 12.53 -28.39 -13.12
CA MET A 68 11.88 -28.76 -14.38
C MET A 68 11.60 -30.26 -14.51
N ALA A 69 12.35 -31.12 -13.81
CA ALA A 69 12.16 -32.57 -13.79
C ALA A 69 11.11 -33.00 -12.76
N ASN A 70 10.90 -32.24 -11.69
CA ASN A 70 9.83 -32.43 -10.70
C ASN A 70 9.10 -31.10 -10.42
N PRO A 71 8.20 -30.65 -11.32
CA PRO A 71 7.56 -29.34 -11.21
C PRO A 71 6.67 -29.19 -9.98
N TYR A 72 6.04 -30.26 -9.49
CA TYR A 72 5.24 -30.22 -8.26
C TYR A 72 6.07 -30.20 -6.97
N GLY A 73 7.38 -30.48 -7.03
CA GLY A 73 8.24 -30.52 -5.84
C GLY A 73 7.84 -31.64 -4.87
N LEU A 74 7.83 -31.33 -3.57
CA LEU A 74 7.23 -32.22 -2.58
C LEU A 74 5.72 -32.18 -2.74
N HIS A 75 5.12 -33.35 -2.96
CA HIS A 75 3.69 -33.45 -3.21
C HIS A 75 3.13 -34.79 -2.76
N LEU A 76 1.81 -34.84 -2.57
CA LEU A 76 1.08 -36.07 -2.31
C LEU A 76 -0.19 -36.13 -3.15
N THR A 77 -0.67 -37.34 -3.43
CA THR A 77 -1.95 -37.58 -4.10
C THR A 77 -2.88 -38.36 -3.19
N LEU A 78 -4.11 -37.87 -3.05
CA LEU A 78 -5.21 -38.57 -2.42
C LEU A 78 -6.11 -39.17 -3.50
N ALA A 79 -6.44 -40.45 -3.38
CA ALA A 79 -7.52 -41.08 -4.13
C ALA A 79 -8.81 -41.02 -3.32
N HIS A 80 -9.89 -40.64 -3.98
CA HIS A 80 -11.22 -40.48 -3.39
C HIS A 80 -12.21 -41.47 -4.00
N ALA A 81 -13.45 -41.41 -3.53
CA ALA A 81 -14.55 -42.14 -4.14
C ALA A 81 -14.69 -41.85 -5.63
N ASP A 82 -15.31 -42.79 -6.34
CA ASP A 82 -15.63 -42.69 -7.78
C ASP A 82 -14.42 -42.50 -8.71
N GLY A 83 -13.19 -42.70 -8.25
CA GLY A 83 -11.99 -42.54 -9.08
C GLY A 83 -11.52 -41.10 -9.23
N TYR A 84 -11.97 -40.18 -8.37
CA TYR A 84 -11.39 -38.84 -8.27
C TYR A 84 -10.03 -38.89 -7.54
N GLN A 85 -9.12 -38.00 -7.91
CA GLN A 85 -7.84 -37.84 -7.23
C GLN A 85 -7.48 -36.35 -7.09
N THR A 86 -6.99 -35.95 -5.92
CA THR A 86 -6.44 -34.60 -5.72
C THR A 86 -4.95 -34.65 -5.48
N ILE A 87 -4.20 -33.76 -6.12
CA ILE A 87 -2.75 -33.61 -5.94
C ILE A 87 -2.50 -32.32 -5.17
N TYR A 88 -1.75 -32.40 -4.08
CA TYR A 88 -1.30 -31.26 -3.28
C TYR A 88 0.20 -31.06 -3.52
N ALA A 89 0.58 -29.92 -4.09
CA ALA A 89 1.95 -29.66 -4.53
C ALA A 89 2.59 -28.42 -3.87
N HIS A 90 3.90 -28.31 -4.06
CA HIS A 90 4.79 -27.29 -3.48
C HIS A 90 4.92 -27.37 -1.96
N LEU A 91 4.78 -28.55 -1.35
CA LEU A 91 4.80 -28.71 0.11
C LEU A 91 6.20 -28.44 0.69
N SER A 92 6.27 -28.01 1.95
CA SER A 92 7.51 -28.03 2.75
C SER A 92 7.62 -29.32 3.55
N ARG A 93 6.49 -29.93 3.93
CA ARG A 93 6.42 -31.14 4.74
C ARG A 93 5.18 -31.98 4.43
N ILE A 94 5.34 -33.31 4.43
CA ILE A 94 4.24 -34.28 4.26
C ILE A 94 4.07 -35.07 5.56
N ASP A 95 2.93 -34.90 6.21
CA ASP A 95 2.63 -35.41 7.56
C ASP A 95 1.84 -36.73 7.55
N VAL A 96 1.55 -37.25 6.35
CA VAL A 96 0.88 -38.54 6.13
C VAL A 96 1.82 -39.56 5.49
N ARG A 97 1.44 -40.84 5.58
CA ARG A 97 2.17 -41.96 4.95
C ARG A 97 1.35 -42.63 3.85
N MET A 98 2.04 -43.36 2.97
CA MET A 98 1.40 -44.16 1.92
C MET A 98 0.33 -45.08 2.51
N ASN A 99 -0.78 -45.25 1.78
CA ASN A 99 -1.95 -46.04 2.14
C ASN A 99 -2.71 -45.55 3.39
N GLN A 100 -2.37 -44.39 3.95
CA GLN A 100 -3.12 -43.82 5.06
C GLN A 100 -4.49 -43.31 4.57
N GLN A 101 -5.55 -43.70 5.26
CA GLN A 101 -6.87 -43.10 5.09
C GLN A 101 -6.90 -41.75 5.81
N VAL A 102 -7.48 -40.75 5.15
CA VAL A 102 -7.64 -39.39 5.68
C VAL A 102 -9.10 -38.96 5.56
N LYS A 103 -9.55 -38.16 6.52
CA LYS A 103 -10.88 -37.53 6.49
C LYS A 103 -10.79 -36.10 5.96
N ALA A 104 -11.86 -35.61 5.34
CA ALA A 104 -11.96 -34.20 4.97
C ALA A 104 -11.66 -33.31 6.20
N GLY A 105 -10.84 -32.28 6.02
CA GLY A 105 -10.38 -31.41 7.11
C GLY A 105 -9.21 -31.95 7.93
N GLN A 106 -8.73 -33.16 7.67
CA GLN A 106 -7.53 -33.68 8.31
C GLN A 106 -6.27 -33.01 7.76
N VAL A 107 -5.34 -32.62 8.64
CA VAL A 107 -4.03 -32.09 8.24
C VAL A 107 -3.21 -33.18 7.55
N ILE A 108 -2.72 -32.89 6.35
CA ILE A 108 -1.97 -33.84 5.51
C ILE A 108 -0.52 -33.41 5.27
N GLY A 109 -0.18 -32.16 5.57
CA GLY A 109 1.15 -31.60 5.41
C GLY A 109 1.15 -30.10 5.60
N LEU A 110 2.28 -29.47 5.25
CA LEU A 110 2.47 -28.03 5.30
C LEU A 110 2.81 -27.46 3.91
N SER A 111 2.29 -26.27 3.58
CA SER A 111 2.66 -25.54 2.38
C SER A 111 4.14 -25.14 2.40
N GLY A 112 4.72 -24.95 1.23
CA GLY A 112 6.11 -24.57 1.06
C GLY A 112 6.35 -23.95 -0.31
N ASN A 113 7.61 -23.97 -0.75
CA ASN A 113 8.03 -23.42 -2.03
C ASN A 113 8.92 -24.40 -2.82
N THR A 114 8.55 -25.69 -2.83
CA THR A 114 9.34 -26.73 -3.51
C THR A 114 8.90 -26.95 -4.95
N GLY A 115 9.79 -27.42 -5.83
CA GLY A 115 9.49 -27.61 -7.26
C GLY A 115 9.51 -26.30 -8.07
N ASN A 116 8.73 -26.25 -9.14
CA ASN A 116 8.61 -25.09 -10.03
C ASN A 116 7.62 -24.04 -9.47
N SER A 117 7.94 -23.50 -8.30
CA SER A 117 7.20 -22.41 -7.67
C SER A 117 8.07 -21.15 -7.54
N LEU A 118 7.40 -19.99 -7.59
CA LEU A 118 7.98 -18.64 -7.39
C LEU A 118 7.76 -18.08 -5.98
N GLY A 119 6.93 -18.75 -5.16
CA GLY A 119 6.59 -18.32 -3.81
C GLY A 119 5.73 -19.35 -3.07
N ALA A 120 5.68 -19.27 -1.74
CA ALA A 120 4.97 -20.28 -0.95
C ALA A 120 3.45 -20.21 -1.13
N HIS A 121 2.84 -21.32 -1.55
CA HIS A 121 1.40 -21.47 -1.74
C HIS A 121 1.02 -22.97 -1.77
N LEU A 122 -0.28 -23.28 -1.83
CA LEU A 122 -0.74 -24.63 -2.20
C LEU A 122 -1.19 -24.63 -3.65
N HIS A 123 -0.65 -25.54 -4.47
CA HIS A 123 -1.26 -25.90 -5.75
C HIS A 123 -2.11 -27.17 -5.59
N LEU A 124 -3.37 -27.12 -6.02
CA LEU A 124 -4.31 -28.24 -5.98
C LEU A 124 -4.80 -28.62 -7.38
N THR A 125 -4.41 -29.80 -7.86
CA THR A 125 -4.94 -30.38 -9.11
C THR A 125 -6.05 -31.37 -8.80
N LEU A 126 -7.09 -31.44 -9.65
CA LEU A 126 -8.12 -32.48 -9.60
C LEU A 126 -8.06 -33.36 -10.86
N LYS A 127 -8.14 -34.68 -10.67
CA LYS A 127 -8.19 -35.68 -11.74
C LYS A 127 -9.39 -36.60 -11.57
N LYS A 128 -9.87 -37.17 -12.68
CA LYS A 128 -10.93 -38.19 -12.69
C LYS A 128 -10.52 -39.38 -13.57
N GLN A 129 -10.28 -40.53 -12.96
CA GLN A 129 -9.94 -41.75 -13.70
C GLN A 129 -11.01 -42.11 -14.74
N GLY A 130 -10.57 -42.56 -15.91
CA GLY A 130 -11.46 -42.94 -17.01
C GLY A 130 -12.05 -41.77 -17.81
N THR A 131 -11.76 -40.52 -17.44
CA THR A 131 -12.23 -39.34 -18.17
C THR A 131 -11.09 -38.70 -18.96
N PHE A 132 -11.21 -38.69 -20.28
CA PHE A 132 -10.35 -37.91 -21.17
C PHE A 132 -11.01 -36.56 -21.47
N MET A 133 -10.42 -35.46 -21.01
CA MET A 133 -10.93 -34.09 -21.19
C MET A 133 -9.96 -33.26 -22.05
N PRO A 134 -9.89 -33.48 -23.37
CA PRO A 134 -9.04 -32.65 -24.23
C PRO A 134 -9.47 -31.18 -24.13
N PRO A 135 -8.54 -30.21 -24.07
CA PRO A 135 -7.09 -30.33 -24.29
C PRO A 135 -6.25 -30.71 -23.05
N TRP A 136 -6.85 -31.04 -21.91
CA TRP A 136 -6.14 -31.33 -20.68
C TRP A 136 -5.59 -32.77 -20.63
N PRO A 137 -4.27 -32.96 -20.43
CA PRO A 137 -3.67 -34.29 -20.36
C PRO A 137 -3.96 -34.98 -19.02
N ASN A 138 -3.63 -36.27 -18.93
CA ASN A 138 -3.60 -37.03 -17.67
C ASN A 138 -4.90 -37.00 -16.83
N ASN A 139 -6.04 -36.95 -17.52
CA ASN A 139 -7.39 -36.94 -16.92
C ASN A 139 -7.64 -35.79 -15.94
N ILE A 140 -6.96 -34.65 -16.14
CA ILE A 140 -7.14 -33.43 -15.35
C ILE A 140 -8.50 -32.81 -15.66
N ILE A 141 -9.18 -32.35 -14.62
CA ILE A 141 -10.46 -31.64 -14.71
C ILE A 141 -10.42 -30.37 -13.87
N ASP A 142 -11.28 -29.41 -14.21
CA ASP A 142 -11.40 -28.14 -13.47
C ASP A 142 -11.86 -28.42 -12.01
N PRO A 143 -11.09 -28.02 -10.97
CA PRO A 143 -11.48 -28.16 -9.56
C PRO A 143 -12.47 -27.08 -9.10
N THR A 144 -12.65 -26.01 -9.87
CA THR A 144 -13.55 -24.88 -9.55
C THR A 144 -14.97 -25.31 -9.12
N PRO A 145 -15.68 -26.25 -9.79
CA PRO A 145 -17.05 -26.61 -9.43
C PRO A 145 -17.15 -27.19 -8.02
N PHE A 146 -16.07 -27.81 -7.54
CA PHE A 146 -16.02 -28.45 -6.23
C PHE A 146 -15.65 -27.45 -5.13
N VAL A 147 -14.94 -26.37 -5.48
CA VAL A 147 -14.51 -25.32 -4.54
C VAL A 147 -15.62 -24.29 -4.30
N LEU A 148 -16.40 -23.93 -5.32
CA LEU A 148 -17.43 -22.88 -5.23
C LEU A 148 -18.51 -23.12 -4.15
N PRO A 149 -19.02 -24.34 -3.92
CA PRO A 149 -19.97 -24.60 -2.84
C PRO A 149 -19.42 -24.30 -1.44
N LEU A 150 -18.11 -24.48 -1.22
CA LEU A 150 -17.45 -24.13 0.05
C LEU A 150 -17.38 -22.62 0.30
N LEU A 151 -17.65 -21.82 -0.74
CA LEU A 151 -17.80 -20.36 -0.68
C LEU A 151 -19.27 -19.91 -0.60
N GLY A 152 -20.23 -20.84 -0.54
CA GLY A 152 -21.66 -20.55 -0.37
C GLY A 152 -22.50 -20.45 -1.66
N PHE A 153 -22.02 -20.98 -2.78
CA PHE A 153 -22.75 -20.99 -4.06
C PHE A 153 -23.64 -22.25 -4.19
N THR A 154 -24.96 -22.13 -3.99
CA THR A 154 -25.93 -23.25 -4.13
C THR A 154 -26.97 -23.02 -5.24
N GLU A 155 -27.51 -24.10 -5.81
CA GLU A 155 -28.53 -24.03 -6.86
C GLU A 155 -29.87 -23.51 -6.29
N PRO A 156 -30.49 -22.52 -6.94
CA PRO A 156 -31.69 -21.90 -6.39
C PRO A 156 -32.96 -22.74 -6.58
N VAL A 157 -33.90 -22.66 -5.62
CA VAL A 157 -35.19 -23.39 -5.62
C VAL A 157 -36.35 -22.50 -6.07
N GLY A 158 -37.29 -23.06 -6.86
CA GLY A 158 -38.41 -22.33 -7.47
C GLY A 158 -39.57 -22.01 -6.51
N PRO A 159 -40.59 -21.24 -6.96
CA PRO A 159 -40.91 -20.88 -8.35
C PRO A 159 -39.98 -19.80 -8.95
N PHE A 160 -39.85 -19.80 -10.28
CA PHE A 160 -38.91 -18.93 -11.01
C PHE A 160 -39.61 -17.94 -11.95
N THR A 161 -38.97 -16.79 -12.16
CA THR A 161 -39.25 -15.81 -13.20
C THR A 161 -38.23 -15.98 -14.31
N LYS A 162 -38.70 -16.25 -15.53
CA LYS A 162 -37.87 -16.39 -16.72
C LYS A 162 -37.56 -15.03 -17.33
N GLY A 163 -36.32 -14.84 -17.78
CA GLY A 163 -35.93 -13.67 -18.54
C GLY A 163 -34.50 -13.76 -19.03
N TYR A 164 -33.98 -12.63 -19.50
CA TYR A 164 -32.62 -12.49 -20.01
C TYR A 164 -31.85 -11.55 -19.08
N ALA A 165 -30.72 -12.03 -18.57
CA ALA A 165 -29.77 -11.27 -17.77
C ALA A 165 -28.60 -10.83 -18.65
N TYR A 166 -28.08 -9.63 -18.42
CA TYR A 166 -26.91 -9.13 -19.14
C TYR A 166 -25.69 -9.97 -18.76
N THR A 167 -25.11 -10.70 -19.72
CA THR A 167 -24.06 -11.71 -19.50
C THR A 167 -22.85 -11.14 -18.74
N PRO A 168 -22.34 -9.93 -19.03
CA PRO A 168 -21.23 -9.35 -18.27
C PRO A 168 -21.57 -8.97 -16.82
N ALA A 169 -22.85 -8.85 -16.46
CA ALA A 169 -23.30 -8.54 -15.10
C ALA A 169 -23.65 -9.80 -14.30
N ILE A 170 -23.37 -10.99 -14.83
CA ILE A 170 -23.57 -12.25 -14.12
C ILE A 170 -22.32 -13.10 -14.20
N THR A 171 -22.00 -13.80 -13.12
CA THR A 171 -20.96 -14.82 -13.15
C THR A 171 -21.64 -16.13 -13.54
N VAL A 172 -21.44 -16.57 -14.79
CA VAL A 172 -21.98 -17.83 -15.30
C VAL A 172 -21.02 -18.96 -15.00
N TYR A 173 -21.54 -20.03 -14.40
CA TYR A 173 -20.80 -21.24 -14.09
C TYR A 173 -21.68 -22.47 -14.31
N GLY A 174 -21.41 -23.20 -15.41
CA GLY A 174 -22.25 -24.34 -15.80
C GLY A 174 -23.70 -23.92 -16.09
N ASN A 175 -24.66 -24.52 -15.39
CA ASN A 175 -26.08 -24.18 -15.44
C ASN A 175 -26.49 -23.11 -14.41
N LEU A 176 -25.55 -22.49 -13.70
CA LEU A 176 -25.81 -21.47 -12.70
C LEU A 176 -25.29 -20.12 -13.15
N ALA A 177 -25.95 -19.06 -12.68
CA ALA A 177 -25.50 -17.70 -12.81
C ALA A 177 -25.70 -16.98 -11.48
N GLN A 178 -24.71 -16.22 -11.03
CA GLN A 178 -24.87 -15.31 -9.90
C GLN A 178 -24.99 -13.87 -10.41
N ALA A 179 -25.93 -13.10 -9.86
CA ALA A 179 -26.00 -11.67 -10.10
C ALA A 179 -24.78 -10.98 -9.47
N ASN A 180 -23.95 -10.37 -10.32
CA ASN A 180 -22.81 -9.57 -9.86
C ASN A 180 -23.32 -8.23 -9.30
N ALA A 181 -22.46 -7.50 -8.59
CA ALA A 181 -22.83 -6.34 -7.77
C ALA A 181 -23.83 -5.36 -8.40
N GLY A 182 -24.77 -4.85 -7.59
CA GLY A 182 -25.63 -3.71 -7.95
C GLY A 182 -27.04 -3.99 -8.48
N GLY A 183 -27.52 -5.22 -8.42
CA GLY A 183 -28.89 -5.54 -8.84
C GLY A 183 -29.07 -5.55 -10.36
N ILE A 184 -29.21 -6.72 -10.97
CA ILE A 184 -29.24 -6.86 -12.43
C ILE A 184 -30.65 -6.67 -12.98
N SER A 185 -30.78 -6.02 -14.14
CA SER A 185 -32.08 -5.91 -14.82
C SER A 185 -32.41 -7.19 -15.56
N LEU A 186 -33.42 -7.93 -15.10
CA LEU A 186 -33.99 -9.07 -15.82
C LEU A 186 -34.92 -8.56 -16.93
N ARG A 187 -34.77 -9.02 -18.17
CA ARG A 187 -35.50 -8.50 -19.34
C ARG A 187 -36.29 -9.58 -20.08
N LYS A 188 -37.30 -9.16 -20.85
CA LYS A 188 -38.12 -10.07 -21.67
C LYS A 188 -37.40 -10.62 -22.92
N GLY A 189 -36.27 -10.03 -23.33
CA GLY A 189 -35.53 -10.45 -24.52
C GLY A 189 -34.05 -10.04 -24.47
N PRO A 190 -33.22 -10.54 -25.38
CA PRO A 190 -31.75 -10.48 -25.33
C PRO A 190 -31.19 -9.14 -25.84
N SER A 191 -31.72 -8.02 -25.35
CA SER A 191 -31.17 -6.69 -25.67
C SER A 191 -31.57 -5.67 -24.60
N GLN A 192 -30.73 -4.64 -24.43
CA GLN A 192 -30.99 -3.48 -23.56
C GLN A 192 -32.30 -2.76 -23.90
N ASN A 193 -32.77 -2.87 -25.14
CA ASN A 193 -34.01 -2.23 -25.61
C ASN A 193 -35.29 -3.01 -25.26
N HIS A 194 -35.18 -4.27 -24.82
CA HIS A 194 -36.34 -5.04 -24.38
C HIS A 194 -36.83 -4.60 -23.00
N GLN A 195 -38.15 -4.69 -22.78
CA GLN A 195 -38.80 -4.33 -21.53
C GLN A 195 -38.14 -5.04 -20.33
N ARG A 196 -37.79 -4.25 -19.31
CA ARG A 196 -37.35 -4.76 -18.01
C ARG A 196 -38.53 -5.42 -17.30
N ILE A 197 -38.32 -6.66 -16.83
CA ILE A 197 -39.24 -7.42 -15.99
C ILE A 197 -39.10 -6.93 -14.54
N GLU A 198 -37.90 -7.04 -13.97
CA GLU A 198 -37.61 -6.61 -12.59
C GLU A 198 -36.09 -6.43 -12.36
N VAL A 199 -35.69 -5.94 -11.17
CA VAL A 199 -34.30 -5.93 -10.70
C VAL A 199 -34.04 -7.15 -9.79
N VAL A 200 -32.99 -7.89 -10.08
CA VAL A 200 -32.56 -9.08 -9.34
C VAL A 200 -31.41 -8.69 -8.42
N PRO A 201 -31.53 -8.79 -7.09
CA PRO A 201 -30.52 -8.34 -6.13
C PRO A 201 -29.14 -8.99 -6.33
N GLU A 202 -28.10 -8.27 -5.93
CA GLU A 202 -26.73 -8.79 -5.88
C GLU A 202 -26.63 -10.11 -5.10
N GLY A 203 -25.76 -11.00 -5.56
CA GLY A 203 -25.53 -12.30 -4.94
C GLY A 203 -26.63 -13.32 -5.21
N THR A 204 -27.74 -12.91 -5.86
CA THR A 204 -28.83 -13.82 -6.22
C THR A 204 -28.35 -14.90 -7.17
N MET A 205 -28.58 -16.15 -6.79
CA MET A 205 -28.32 -17.31 -7.62
C MET A 205 -29.49 -17.55 -8.59
N MET A 206 -29.17 -17.85 -9.83
CA MET A 206 -30.08 -18.05 -10.96
C MET A 206 -29.68 -19.32 -11.71
N ARG A 207 -30.63 -19.89 -12.45
CA ARG A 207 -30.38 -21.00 -13.38
C ARG A 207 -30.21 -20.47 -14.79
N VAL A 208 -29.15 -20.84 -15.48
CA VAL A 208 -28.99 -20.60 -16.91
C VAL A 208 -29.83 -21.64 -17.66
N THR A 209 -30.69 -21.16 -18.55
CA THR A 209 -31.70 -22.00 -19.23
C THR A 209 -31.43 -22.23 -20.71
N GLY A 210 -30.37 -21.64 -21.26
CA GLY A 210 -29.98 -21.76 -22.66
C GLY A 210 -28.65 -21.07 -22.97
N GLY A 211 -28.21 -21.17 -24.23
CA GLY A 211 -27.01 -20.47 -24.72
C GLY A 211 -27.20 -18.95 -24.75
N GLY A 212 -26.09 -18.21 -24.66
CA GLY A 212 -26.11 -16.75 -24.75
C GLY A 212 -26.60 -16.27 -26.12
N GLU A 213 -27.45 -15.25 -26.12
CA GLU A 213 -27.93 -14.55 -27.31
C GLU A 213 -27.40 -13.11 -27.25
N GLY A 214 -26.35 -12.82 -28.03
CA GLY A 214 -25.63 -11.55 -27.92
C GLY A 214 -25.00 -11.38 -26.53
N ASP A 215 -25.16 -10.19 -25.92
CA ASP A 215 -24.66 -9.90 -24.57
C ASP A 215 -25.62 -10.34 -23.44
N TYR A 216 -26.55 -11.25 -23.74
CA TYR A 216 -27.59 -11.67 -22.79
C TYR A 216 -27.66 -13.19 -22.64
N THR A 217 -27.77 -13.62 -21.39
CA THR A 217 -27.93 -15.03 -21.03
C THR A 217 -29.37 -15.28 -20.56
N PRO A 218 -30.09 -16.26 -21.12
CA PRO A 218 -31.41 -16.64 -20.63
C PRO A 218 -31.29 -17.30 -19.26
N VAL A 219 -32.00 -16.75 -18.27
CA VAL A 219 -31.96 -17.19 -16.87
C VAL A 219 -33.35 -17.39 -16.27
N GLU A 220 -33.42 -18.28 -15.28
CA GLU A 220 -34.51 -18.45 -14.34
C GLU A 220 -34.08 -17.92 -12.97
N VAL A 221 -34.80 -16.90 -12.49
CA VAL A 221 -34.51 -16.22 -11.23
C VAL A 221 -35.56 -16.60 -10.19
N PRO A 222 -35.20 -16.94 -8.94
CA PRO A 222 -36.17 -17.27 -7.90
C PRO A 222 -37.11 -16.11 -7.62
N ASN A 223 -38.41 -16.37 -7.58
CA ASN A 223 -39.39 -15.34 -7.26
C ASN A 223 -39.16 -14.75 -5.86
N ALA A 224 -38.59 -15.53 -4.93
CA ALA A 224 -38.23 -15.05 -3.60
C ALA A 224 -37.15 -13.96 -3.59
N ALA A 225 -36.32 -13.89 -4.63
CA ALA A 225 -35.30 -12.85 -4.80
C ALA A 225 -35.84 -11.59 -5.49
N ILE A 226 -37.08 -11.62 -5.99
CA ILE A 226 -37.68 -10.57 -6.81
C ILE A 226 -38.82 -9.91 -6.01
N GLY A 227 -38.75 -8.59 -5.77
CA GLY A 227 -39.90 -7.82 -5.26
C GLY A 227 -40.02 -7.58 -3.74
N LYS A 228 -38.93 -7.48 -2.97
CA LYS A 228 -38.97 -6.91 -1.61
C LYS A 228 -37.94 -5.81 -1.40
N PRO A 229 -38.33 -4.61 -0.88
CA PRO A 229 -37.37 -3.65 -0.33
C PRO A 229 -36.74 -4.27 0.91
N THR A 230 -35.40 -4.31 0.99
CA THR A 230 -34.70 -4.82 2.17
C THR A 230 -34.65 -3.77 3.27
N GLU A 231 -35.47 -3.94 4.32
CA GLU A 231 -35.06 -3.55 5.68
C GLU A 231 -33.91 -4.47 6.16
N PRO A 232 -33.00 -3.99 7.03
CA PRO A 232 -31.90 -4.79 7.54
C PRO A 232 -32.40 -5.95 8.42
N ARG A 233 -32.09 -7.19 8.05
CA ARG A 233 -32.40 -8.37 8.88
C ARG A 233 -31.31 -8.58 9.94
N LYS A 234 -31.73 -8.66 11.21
CA LYS A 234 -30.88 -8.98 12.38
C LYS A 234 -30.34 -10.43 12.30
N PRO A 235 -29.02 -10.69 12.43
CA PRO A 235 -28.46 -12.05 12.48
C PRO A 235 -28.79 -12.80 13.78
N ALA A 236 -28.84 -14.12 13.73
CA ALA A 236 -29.19 -15.01 14.84
C ALA A 236 -28.06 -15.14 15.90
N MET A 237 -28.44 -15.30 17.18
CA MET A 237 -27.54 -15.48 18.34
C MET A 237 -26.65 -16.73 18.23
N LEU A 238 -25.38 -16.59 18.62
CA LEU A 238 -24.39 -17.67 18.75
C LEU A 238 -24.46 -18.35 20.15
N PRO A 239 -24.12 -19.65 20.29
CA PRO A 239 -24.21 -20.39 21.56
C PRO A 239 -22.97 -20.22 22.48
N ASP A 240 -23.18 -20.34 23.80
CA ASP A 240 -22.16 -20.23 24.85
C ASP A 240 -21.12 -21.37 24.84
N LEU A 241 -19.91 -21.09 25.36
CA LEU A 241 -18.87 -22.09 25.60
C LEU A 241 -19.25 -23.02 26.78
N PRO A 242 -19.15 -24.36 26.64
CA PRO A 242 -19.49 -25.29 27.71
C PRO A 242 -18.48 -25.24 28.88
N PRO A 243 -18.94 -25.40 30.14
CA PRO A 243 -18.14 -25.17 31.35
C PRO A 243 -17.00 -26.19 31.61
N THR A 244 -16.85 -27.22 30.77
CA THR A 244 -15.88 -28.32 30.96
C THR A 244 -14.59 -28.18 30.14
N VAL A 245 -14.41 -27.11 29.37
CA VAL A 245 -13.23 -26.90 28.50
C VAL A 245 -12.13 -26.17 29.28
N ALA A 246 -10.87 -26.62 29.17
CA ALA A 246 -9.73 -25.89 29.75
C ALA A 246 -9.59 -24.51 29.09
N THR A 247 -9.46 -23.44 29.89
CA THR A 247 -9.53 -22.04 29.43
C THR A 247 -8.33 -21.20 29.87
N VAL A 248 -8.13 -20.07 29.19
CA VAL A 248 -7.16 -19.02 29.53
C VAL A 248 -7.89 -17.68 29.54
N ASP A 249 -7.72 -16.92 30.63
CA ASP A 249 -8.32 -15.60 30.82
C ASP A 249 -7.31 -14.51 30.50
N GLY A 250 -7.78 -13.41 29.93
CA GLY A 250 -6.96 -12.23 29.72
C GLY A 250 -7.72 -11.11 29.02
N TRP A 251 -6.98 -10.15 28.47
CA TRP A 251 -7.54 -8.94 27.87
C TRP A 251 -7.29 -8.92 26.37
N GLY A 252 -8.37 -8.86 25.58
CA GLY A 252 -8.34 -8.80 24.12
C GLY A 252 -8.72 -7.42 23.60
N TRP A 253 -8.13 -6.97 22.50
CA TRP A 253 -8.47 -5.67 21.90
C TRP A 253 -9.88 -5.68 21.32
N THR A 254 -10.72 -4.74 21.78
CA THR A 254 -12.17 -4.75 21.54
C THR A 254 -12.52 -4.63 20.06
N GLU A 255 -11.82 -3.81 19.29
CA GLU A 255 -12.10 -3.60 17.85
C GLU A 255 -11.80 -4.83 16.96
N TYR A 256 -11.02 -5.79 17.48
CA TYR A 256 -10.74 -7.04 16.78
C TYR A 256 -11.70 -8.15 17.20
N MET A 257 -12.78 -7.81 17.90
CA MET A 257 -13.81 -8.74 18.30
C MET A 257 -15.19 -8.17 17.95
N ARG A 258 -16.03 -9.02 17.38
CA ARG A 258 -17.46 -8.69 17.25
C ARG A 258 -18.16 -9.20 18.49
N VAL A 259 -18.51 -8.28 19.39
CA VAL A 259 -19.16 -8.58 20.67
C VAL A 259 -20.68 -8.66 20.49
N GLU A 260 -21.29 -9.76 20.95
CA GLU A 260 -22.73 -9.97 20.98
C GLU A 260 -23.13 -10.54 22.36
N GLY A 261 -23.44 -9.67 23.32
CA GLY A 261 -23.79 -10.06 24.68
C GLY A 261 -22.57 -10.53 25.48
N ASN A 262 -22.66 -11.72 26.08
CA ASN A 262 -21.58 -12.36 26.86
C ASN A 262 -20.59 -13.15 25.98
N LEU A 263 -20.70 -13.06 24.66
CA LEU A 263 -19.84 -13.73 23.69
C LEU A 263 -19.25 -12.74 22.71
N ALA A 264 -18.06 -13.05 22.21
CA ALA A 264 -17.45 -12.30 21.11
C ALA A 264 -16.76 -13.24 20.13
N VAL A 265 -16.71 -12.85 18.86
CA VAL A 265 -15.96 -13.58 17.83
C VAL A 265 -14.76 -12.75 17.43
N THR A 266 -13.56 -13.33 17.51
CA THR A 266 -12.33 -12.68 17.07
C THR A 266 -12.34 -12.47 15.55
N GLY A 267 -11.78 -11.37 15.08
CA GLY A 267 -11.62 -11.11 13.65
C GLY A 267 -10.78 -12.18 12.96
N GLN A 268 -10.79 -12.23 11.63
CA GLN A 268 -10.14 -13.28 10.83
C GLN A 268 -8.64 -13.50 11.12
N TYR A 269 -7.97 -12.54 11.75
CA TYR A 269 -6.55 -12.60 12.12
C TYR A 269 -6.29 -12.96 13.58
N GLY A 270 -7.34 -13.14 14.39
CA GLY A 270 -7.24 -13.41 15.81
C GLY A 270 -7.03 -12.15 16.65
N ILE A 271 -6.74 -12.34 17.93
CA ILE A 271 -6.44 -11.25 18.87
C ILE A 271 -5.26 -11.59 19.76
N ASN A 272 -4.47 -10.59 20.14
CA ASN A 272 -3.45 -10.76 21.17
C ASN A 272 -4.12 -10.70 22.56
N LEU A 273 -3.96 -11.75 23.35
CA LEU A 273 -4.41 -11.81 24.74
C LEU A 273 -3.30 -11.28 25.67
N ARG A 274 -3.66 -10.34 26.54
CA ARG A 274 -2.72 -9.68 27.45
C ARG A 274 -3.10 -9.88 28.91
N ALA A 275 -2.11 -9.77 29.80
CA ALA A 275 -2.31 -9.89 31.24
C ALA A 275 -3.00 -8.66 31.87
N ALA A 276 -3.06 -7.53 31.16
CA ALA A 276 -3.68 -6.28 31.60
C ALA A 276 -4.33 -5.52 30.43
N PRO A 277 -5.34 -4.66 30.67
CA PRO A 277 -6.06 -3.89 29.65
C PRO A 277 -5.25 -2.70 29.11
N ALA A 278 -4.02 -2.94 28.64
CA ALA A 278 -3.13 -1.90 28.16
C ALA A 278 -2.20 -2.41 27.05
N LYS A 279 -1.82 -1.51 26.14
CA LYS A 279 -0.90 -1.81 25.02
C LYS A 279 0.49 -2.26 25.47
N MET A 280 0.94 -1.82 26.64
CA MET A 280 2.18 -2.25 27.29
C MET A 280 2.01 -3.47 28.20
N GLY A 281 0.79 -3.98 28.38
CA GLY A 281 0.55 -5.19 29.17
C GLY A 281 1.24 -6.39 28.54
N ALA A 282 1.84 -7.24 29.38
CA ALA A 282 2.57 -8.42 28.92
C ALA A 282 1.69 -9.28 27.99
N ALA A 283 2.22 -9.60 26.81
CA ALA A 283 1.55 -10.47 25.86
C ALA A 283 1.56 -11.89 26.41
N MET A 284 0.38 -12.45 26.67
CA MET A 284 0.23 -13.82 27.16
C MET A 284 0.27 -14.81 26.00
N GLY A 285 -0.25 -14.39 24.84
CA GLY A 285 -0.33 -15.20 23.64
C GLY A 285 -1.38 -14.68 22.68
N VAL A 286 -1.71 -15.48 21.66
CA VAL A 286 -2.62 -15.12 20.58
C VAL A 286 -3.83 -16.05 20.59
N VAL A 287 -5.03 -15.48 20.49
CA VAL A 287 -6.27 -16.20 20.22
C VAL A 287 -6.48 -16.25 18.72
N ARG A 288 -6.79 -17.43 18.17
CA ARG A 288 -7.00 -17.65 16.73
C ARG A 288 -8.10 -16.77 16.15
N GLY A 289 -8.02 -16.49 14.85
CA GLY A 289 -9.05 -15.72 14.14
C GLY A 289 -10.31 -16.51 13.86
N GLY A 290 -11.46 -15.86 14.05
CA GLY A 290 -12.78 -16.50 13.97
C GLY A 290 -13.15 -17.35 15.20
N ALA A 291 -12.36 -17.30 16.27
CA ALA A 291 -12.64 -18.03 17.50
C ALA A 291 -13.73 -17.35 18.32
N THR A 292 -14.63 -18.15 18.92
CA THR A 292 -15.62 -17.67 19.89
C THR A 292 -14.98 -17.58 21.27
N VAL A 293 -15.03 -16.41 21.90
CA VAL A 293 -14.52 -16.13 23.24
C VAL A 293 -15.67 -15.66 24.14
N GLN A 294 -15.58 -15.96 25.44
CA GLN A 294 -16.57 -15.51 26.41
C GLN A 294 -16.15 -14.14 26.98
N VAL A 295 -17.05 -13.17 26.95
CA VAL A 295 -16.83 -11.85 27.57
C VAL A 295 -17.12 -11.96 29.05
N MET A 296 -16.12 -11.62 29.88
CA MET A 296 -16.13 -11.84 31.33
C MET A 296 -16.57 -10.60 32.12
N GLY A 297 -16.71 -9.45 31.46
CA GLY A 297 -17.07 -8.18 32.08
C GLY A 297 -16.98 -7.02 31.08
N ASP A 298 -17.26 -5.81 31.58
CA ASP A 298 -17.25 -4.61 30.74
C ASP A 298 -15.84 -4.26 30.22
N PRO A 299 -15.73 -3.69 29.02
CA PRO A 299 -14.45 -3.21 28.50
C PRO A 299 -13.81 -2.14 29.40
N VAL A 300 -12.49 -2.21 29.54
CA VAL A 300 -11.67 -1.21 30.21
C VAL A 300 -10.72 -0.61 29.16
N ALA A 301 -10.89 0.69 28.87
CA ALA A 301 -10.25 1.35 27.72
C ALA A 301 -10.54 0.61 26.40
N GLU A 302 -9.51 0.32 25.60
CA GLU A 302 -9.67 -0.38 24.31
C GLU A 302 -9.70 -1.91 24.44
N TYR A 303 -9.70 -2.45 25.66
CA TYR A 303 -9.60 -3.90 25.92
C TYR A 303 -10.83 -4.47 26.61
N THR A 304 -11.29 -5.63 26.14
CA THR A 304 -12.38 -6.40 26.74
C THR A 304 -11.81 -7.62 27.49
N PRO A 305 -12.23 -7.88 28.74
CA PRO A 305 -11.80 -9.07 29.47
C PRO A 305 -12.51 -10.30 28.87
N VAL A 306 -11.73 -11.28 28.43
CA VAL A 306 -12.24 -12.46 27.74
C VAL A 306 -11.66 -13.76 28.30
N ARG A 307 -12.48 -14.80 28.29
CA ARG A 307 -12.13 -16.19 28.59
C ARG A 307 -12.12 -16.99 27.30
N VAL A 308 -11.00 -17.67 27.04
CA VAL A 308 -10.70 -18.30 25.76
C VAL A 308 -10.46 -19.80 25.97
N SER A 309 -10.95 -20.64 25.06
CA SER A 309 -10.59 -22.06 25.01
C SER A 309 -9.08 -22.25 24.83
N ARG A 310 -8.45 -23.15 25.60
CA ARG A 310 -7.01 -23.44 25.47
C ARG A 310 -6.64 -23.94 24.07
N MET A 311 -7.58 -24.57 23.34
CA MET A 311 -7.35 -25.05 21.97
C MET A 311 -7.23 -23.92 20.95
N ASP A 312 -7.81 -22.76 21.24
CA ASP A 312 -7.83 -21.58 20.37
C ASP A 312 -6.79 -20.52 20.79
N PHE A 313 -6.04 -20.78 21.86
CA PHE A 313 -5.01 -19.90 22.40
C PHE A 313 -3.59 -20.45 22.20
N VAL A 314 -2.68 -19.64 21.69
CA VAL A 314 -1.27 -19.96 21.40
C VAL A 314 -0.36 -18.99 22.18
N GLY A 315 0.28 -19.49 23.24
CA GLY A 315 1.15 -18.69 24.11
C GLY A 315 1.81 -19.54 25.21
N PRO A 316 2.93 -19.06 25.82
CA PRO A 316 3.59 -19.73 26.93
C PRO A 316 2.65 -19.87 28.14
N ILE A 317 2.84 -20.93 28.94
CA ILE A 317 2.04 -21.21 30.13
C ILE A 317 2.71 -20.56 31.35
N ASN A 318 1.98 -19.62 31.99
CA ASN A 318 2.09 -19.08 33.35
C ASN A 318 3.24 -18.11 33.75
N MET A 319 2.87 -17.10 34.56
CA MET A 319 3.71 -16.32 35.51
C MET A 319 3.33 -16.76 36.95
N PRO A 320 4.05 -16.44 38.08
CA PRO A 320 5.27 -15.61 38.33
C PRO A 320 6.39 -16.43 39.09
N GLU A 321 7.63 -15.99 39.45
CA GLU A 321 8.15 -14.95 40.36
C GLU A 321 9.70 -14.88 40.25
N ALA A 322 10.29 -13.67 40.38
CA ALA A 322 11.70 -13.32 40.71
C ALA A 322 12.92 -13.87 39.91
N ALA A 323 13.94 -13.01 39.75
CA ALA A 323 15.24 -13.29 39.13
C ALA A 323 16.28 -13.86 40.13
N PRO A 324 17.32 -14.57 39.64
CA PRO A 324 18.67 -14.23 40.09
C PRO A 324 19.75 -14.20 38.99
N ASP A 325 20.75 -13.36 39.25
CA ASP A 325 22.03 -13.11 38.56
C ASP A 325 22.87 -14.35 38.24
N PHE A 326 23.77 -14.24 37.25
CA PHE A 326 25.18 -14.65 37.41
C PHE A 326 26.13 -13.93 36.43
N THR A 327 27.25 -13.47 36.98
CA THR A 327 28.44 -12.90 36.33
C THR A 327 29.59 -13.91 36.31
N MET A 328 30.39 -13.90 35.23
CA MET A 328 31.85 -14.18 35.11
C MET A 328 32.17 -14.19 33.61
N GLY A 329 33.30 -13.74 33.07
CA GLY A 329 34.59 -13.30 33.57
C GLY A 329 35.49 -13.05 32.34
N ALA A 330 36.53 -12.24 32.49
CA ALA A 330 37.28 -11.62 31.40
C ALA A 330 38.28 -12.52 30.64
N SER A 331 38.71 -11.96 29.49
CA SER A 331 39.93 -12.19 28.69
C SER A 331 39.84 -13.20 27.54
N PHE A 332 40.03 -12.70 26.31
CA PHE A 332 40.90 -13.33 25.31
C PHE A 332 41.55 -12.26 24.44
N ALA A 333 42.89 -12.27 24.42
CA ALA A 333 43.70 -11.73 23.35
C ALA A 333 44.18 -12.91 22.48
N SER A 334 44.07 -12.72 21.16
CA SER A 334 44.71 -13.43 20.05
C SER A 334 45.22 -14.86 20.29
N SER A 335 44.36 -15.84 19.98
CA SER A 335 44.80 -17.08 19.33
C SER A 335 44.21 -17.05 17.92
N GLY A 336 44.97 -17.44 16.91
CA GLY A 336 44.71 -17.20 15.47
C GLY A 336 43.46 -17.87 14.87
N ASP A 337 42.46 -18.23 15.67
CA ASP A 337 41.25 -18.94 15.24
C ASP A 337 39.98 -18.08 15.32
N VAL A 338 40.06 -16.84 15.83
CA VAL A 338 38.90 -15.94 15.98
C VAL A 338 39.23 -14.50 15.61
N PHE A 339 38.34 -13.87 14.83
CA PHE A 339 38.37 -12.45 14.48
C PHE A 339 37.36 -11.67 15.33
N VAL A 340 37.78 -10.50 15.83
CA VAL A 340 36.91 -9.56 16.54
C VAL A 340 36.71 -8.31 15.69
N GLY A 341 35.49 -7.80 15.62
CA GLY A 341 35.21 -6.52 14.98
C GLY A 341 33.73 -6.15 15.06
N TRP A 342 33.35 -5.10 14.35
CA TRP A 342 32.01 -4.52 14.42
C TRP A 342 31.17 -4.94 13.24
N ALA A 343 30.00 -5.51 13.53
CA ALA A 343 29.02 -5.96 12.55
C ALA A 343 27.72 -5.18 12.69
N TRP A 344 27.02 -4.95 11.58
CA TRP A 344 25.77 -4.19 11.58
C TRP A 344 24.65 -5.01 12.26
N SER A 345 24.07 -4.47 13.33
CA SER A 345 23.17 -5.19 14.24
C SER A 345 21.92 -5.76 13.55
N ASN A 346 21.41 -5.11 12.50
CA ASN A 346 20.25 -5.56 11.74
C ASN A 346 20.48 -6.88 10.97
N TYR A 347 21.73 -7.33 10.87
CA TYR A 347 22.13 -8.59 10.24
C TYR A 347 22.47 -9.67 11.26
N LEU A 348 22.24 -9.41 12.55
CA LEU A 348 22.49 -10.35 13.64
C LEU A 348 21.19 -10.70 14.36
N LYS A 349 20.89 -11.98 14.43
CA LYS A 349 19.82 -12.51 15.29
C LYS A 349 20.41 -12.91 16.63
N VAL A 350 20.34 -12.01 17.61
CA VAL A 350 20.95 -12.20 18.93
C VAL A 350 20.16 -13.20 19.78
N MET A 351 20.87 -14.15 20.36
CA MET A 351 20.38 -15.23 21.22
C MET A 351 21.28 -15.31 22.46
N GLY A 352 21.09 -14.38 23.41
CA GLY A 352 21.95 -14.27 24.59
C GLY A 352 23.32 -13.66 24.25
N ASN A 353 24.41 -14.32 24.63
CA ASN A 353 25.77 -13.91 24.27
C ASN A 353 26.22 -14.44 22.89
N GLN A 354 25.35 -15.15 22.17
CA GLN A 354 25.57 -15.61 20.80
C GLN A 354 24.65 -14.84 19.84
N ALA A 355 24.99 -14.80 18.56
CA ALA A 355 24.15 -14.29 17.50
C ALA A 355 24.34 -15.10 16.23
N GLU A 356 23.27 -15.29 15.48
CA GLU A 356 23.32 -15.90 14.15
C GLU A 356 23.36 -14.80 13.08
N VAL A 357 24.31 -14.90 12.16
CA VAL A 357 24.46 -13.96 11.05
C VAL A 357 23.39 -14.22 9.99
N GLY A 358 22.75 -13.16 9.50
CA GLY A 358 21.73 -13.26 8.46
C GLY A 358 22.24 -13.93 7.17
N GLN A 359 21.31 -14.46 6.36
CA GLN A 359 21.60 -15.34 5.22
C GLN A 359 22.63 -14.83 4.19
N TYR A 360 22.88 -13.53 4.12
CA TYR A 360 23.81 -12.91 3.16
C TYR A 360 25.20 -12.62 3.74
N GLY A 361 25.47 -13.04 4.98
CA GLY A 361 26.69 -12.71 5.70
C GLY A 361 26.67 -11.28 6.24
N VAL A 362 27.74 -10.90 6.95
CA VAL A 362 27.89 -9.54 7.49
C VAL A 362 29.33 -9.06 7.38
N ASN A 363 29.51 -7.80 6.99
CA ASN A 363 30.84 -7.19 6.96
C ASN A 363 31.32 -6.96 8.40
N LEU A 364 32.52 -7.44 8.69
CA LEU A 364 33.24 -7.14 9.93
C LEU A 364 34.13 -5.92 9.68
N ARG A 365 34.01 -4.91 10.54
CA ARG A 365 34.73 -3.64 10.44
C ARG A 365 35.62 -3.38 11.64
N ASN A 366 36.69 -2.61 11.45
CA ASN A 366 37.57 -2.24 12.55
C ASN A 366 37.04 -1.11 13.44
N ARG A 367 35.92 -0.45 13.09
CA ARG A 367 35.22 0.59 13.88
C ARG A 367 33.69 0.46 13.77
N PRO A 368 32.90 0.92 14.77
CA PRO A 368 31.44 0.78 14.86
C PRO A 368 30.65 1.76 13.99
N ASP A 369 31.09 2.01 12.77
CA ASP A 369 30.41 2.92 11.84
C ASP A 369 30.68 2.54 10.37
N ARG A 370 30.01 3.23 9.44
CA ARG A 370 30.13 2.96 8.00
C ARG A 370 31.49 3.32 7.41
N THR A 371 32.27 4.16 8.08
CA THR A 371 33.62 4.60 7.67
C THR A 371 34.72 3.65 8.15
N GLY A 372 34.44 2.81 9.15
CA GLY A 372 35.36 1.76 9.61
C GLY A 372 35.79 0.86 8.45
N ALA A 373 37.10 0.65 8.30
CA ALA A 373 37.64 -0.20 7.25
C ALA A 373 37.12 -1.64 7.42
N LYS A 374 36.72 -2.25 6.30
CA LYS A 374 36.33 -3.65 6.25
C LYS A 374 37.57 -4.51 6.54
N ILE A 375 37.50 -5.34 7.56
CA ILE A 375 38.56 -6.29 7.93
C ILE A 375 38.23 -7.72 7.48
N GLY A 376 36.96 -8.00 7.22
CA GLY A 376 36.53 -9.24 6.59
C GLY A 376 35.02 -9.35 6.42
N VAL A 377 34.54 -10.53 5.99
CA VAL A 377 33.11 -10.87 5.89
C VAL A 377 32.88 -12.16 6.64
N VAL A 378 31.88 -12.18 7.52
CA VAL A 378 31.40 -13.41 8.17
C VAL A 378 30.33 -14.07 7.29
N LYS A 379 30.38 -15.40 7.15
CA LYS A 379 29.43 -16.24 6.40
C LYS A 379 28.00 -16.03 6.89
N GLY A 380 27.05 -16.13 5.96
CA GLY A 380 25.63 -16.18 6.32
C GLY A 380 25.31 -17.45 7.09
N PHE A 381 24.43 -17.33 8.08
CA PHE A 381 24.07 -18.37 9.06
C PHE A 381 25.19 -18.81 10.02
N ALA A 382 26.34 -18.13 10.02
CA ALA A 382 27.40 -18.40 10.99
C ALA A 382 26.96 -18.01 12.40
N SER A 383 27.37 -18.79 13.40
CA SER A 383 27.15 -18.47 14.81
C SER A 383 28.35 -17.67 15.32
N VAL A 384 28.10 -16.48 15.87
CA VAL A 384 29.13 -15.57 16.36
C VAL A 384 28.85 -15.18 17.81
N THR A 385 29.89 -14.87 18.58
CA THR A 385 29.76 -14.46 19.98
C THR A 385 29.72 -12.94 20.09
N ILE A 386 28.79 -12.38 20.87
CA ILE A 386 28.74 -10.93 21.15
C ILE A 386 29.88 -10.55 22.11
N ALA A 387 30.71 -9.60 21.72
CA ALA A 387 31.96 -9.25 22.41
C ALA A 387 31.87 -8.00 23.30
N GLY A 388 30.73 -7.30 23.33
CA GLY A 388 30.52 -6.07 24.09
C GLY A 388 29.22 -5.34 23.73
N ASP A 389 29.05 -4.14 24.27
CA ASP A 389 27.83 -3.35 24.05
C ASP A 389 27.75 -2.76 22.64
N ASN A 390 26.52 -2.66 22.12
CA ASN A 390 26.26 -2.01 20.84
C ASN A 390 26.67 -0.52 20.88
N ARG A 391 27.26 -0.04 19.78
CA ARG A 391 27.49 1.40 19.56
C ARG A 391 26.80 1.81 18.27
N GLY A 392 25.76 2.64 18.38
CA GLY A 392 24.91 2.99 17.26
C GLY A 392 24.23 1.75 16.66
N GLU A 393 24.33 1.59 15.35
CA GLU A 393 23.78 0.42 14.64
C GLU A 393 24.73 -0.79 14.61
N TYR A 394 25.87 -0.75 15.30
CA TYR A 394 26.90 -1.79 15.21
C TYR A 394 27.08 -2.54 16.53
N THR A 395 27.13 -3.87 16.42
CA THR A 395 27.37 -4.82 17.51
C THR A 395 28.78 -5.40 17.37
N PRO A 396 29.61 -5.38 18.42
CA PRO A 396 30.92 -6.02 18.36
C PRO A 396 30.73 -7.54 18.47
N ILE A 397 31.31 -8.28 17.54
CA ILE A 397 31.21 -9.73 17.46
C ILE A 397 32.59 -10.37 17.36
N MET A 398 32.67 -11.60 17.85
CA MET A 398 33.80 -12.52 17.71
C MET A 398 33.34 -13.69 16.83
N ALA A 399 34.00 -13.88 15.69
CA ALA A 399 33.70 -14.91 14.70
C ALA A 399 34.91 -15.83 14.51
N HIS A 400 34.69 -17.13 14.30
CA HIS A 400 35.79 -18.07 14.03
C HIS A 400 36.36 -17.87 12.63
N PHE A 401 37.66 -18.16 12.44
CA PHE A 401 38.34 -18.04 11.15
C PHE A 401 37.62 -18.84 10.05
N GLU A 402 37.17 -20.05 10.38
CA GLU A 402 36.44 -20.92 9.45
C GLU A 402 35.10 -20.34 9.00
N ASP A 403 34.53 -19.40 9.76
CA ASP A 403 33.28 -18.71 9.45
C ASP A 403 33.48 -17.43 8.64
N MET A 404 34.72 -17.08 8.29
CA MET A 404 35.01 -15.93 7.43
C MET A 404 34.94 -16.32 5.96
N LEU A 405 34.26 -15.53 5.14
CA LEU A 405 34.25 -15.62 3.66
C LEU A 405 35.47 -14.93 3.05
N GLU A 406 35.93 -13.85 3.68
CA GLU A 406 36.99 -13.00 3.16
C GLU A 406 37.68 -12.29 4.33
N ILE A 407 39.01 -12.17 4.29
CA ILE A 407 39.81 -11.39 5.24
C ILE A 407 40.60 -10.38 4.41
N THR A 408 40.39 -9.10 4.68
CA THR A 408 40.81 -8.03 3.77
C THR A 408 42.04 -7.26 4.25
N ASN A 409 42.33 -7.22 5.56
CA ASN A 409 43.61 -6.72 6.09
C ASN A 409 43.76 -7.05 7.59
N GLU A 410 44.70 -7.95 7.94
CA GLU A 410 44.91 -8.40 9.34
C GLU A 410 45.69 -7.38 10.19
N ASN A 411 46.33 -6.39 9.56
CA ASN A 411 47.19 -5.41 10.24
C ASN A 411 46.45 -4.11 10.63
N LEU A 412 45.13 -4.06 10.50
CA LEU A 412 44.35 -2.88 10.90
C LEU A 412 44.07 -2.92 12.40
N GLU A 413 44.35 -1.81 13.08
CA GLU A 413 44.00 -1.65 14.49
C GLU A 413 42.46 -1.65 14.63
N ILE A 414 41.94 -2.59 15.43
CA ILE A 414 40.51 -2.78 15.68
C ILE A 414 40.13 -2.01 16.94
N GLU A 415 39.19 -1.09 16.78
CA GLU A 415 38.60 -0.33 17.87
C GLU A 415 37.89 -1.29 18.83
N GLN A 416 38.35 -1.30 20.08
CA GLN A 416 37.88 -2.25 21.07
C GLN A 416 36.53 -1.81 21.68
N PRO A 417 35.64 -2.74 22.05
CA PRO A 417 34.40 -2.43 22.73
C PRO A 417 34.67 -1.73 24.08
N SER A 418 33.89 -0.70 24.40
CA SER A 418 33.97 -0.06 25.73
C SER A 418 33.34 -0.99 26.74
N ARG A 419 33.90 -1.05 27.95
CA ARG A 419 33.15 -1.60 29.08
C ARG A 419 32.06 -0.61 29.51
N PRO A 420 30.86 -1.07 29.88
CA PRO A 420 29.76 -0.16 30.18
C PRO A 420 30.04 0.74 31.41
N GLY A 421 30.01 2.07 31.19
CA GLY A 421 29.96 3.11 32.24
C GLY A 421 30.39 4.55 31.84
N GLY A 422 29.43 5.41 31.47
CA GLY A 422 29.26 6.89 31.72
C GLY A 422 30.27 8.00 31.32
N GLY A 423 29.79 9.09 30.66
CA GLY A 423 30.42 10.45 30.63
C GLY A 423 29.80 11.52 29.65
N PRO A 424 29.74 12.84 29.96
CA PRO A 424 28.91 13.91 29.31
C PRO A 424 29.57 14.66 28.10
N PRO A 425 28.85 15.54 27.33
CA PRO A 425 29.29 16.00 26.00
C PRO A 425 30.22 17.25 25.98
N GLU A 426 31.06 17.35 24.94
CA GLU A 426 32.10 18.37 24.68
C GLU A 426 31.57 19.72 24.09
N PRO A 427 32.32 20.85 24.24
CA PRO A 427 31.90 22.20 23.80
C PRO A 427 32.26 22.53 22.33
N ALA A 428 31.58 23.54 21.77
CA ALA A 428 31.64 23.93 20.35
C ALA A 428 32.88 24.79 19.96
N PRO A 429 33.36 24.72 18.69
CA PRO A 429 34.55 25.45 18.21
C PRO A 429 34.34 26.97 18.01
N GLU A 430 35.43 27.75 18.12
CA GLU A 430 35.42 29.24 18.09
C GLU A 430 35.23 29.89 16.68
N PRO A 431 34.66 31.11 16.58
CA PRO A 431 34.21 31.73 15.32
C PRO A 431 35.27 32.55 14.53
N MET A 432 35.05 32.68 13.21
CA MET A 432 35.84 33.51 12.27
C MET A 432 35.58 35.02 12.45
N GLN A 433 36.63 35.86 12.39
CA GLN A 433 36.51 37.34 12.38
C GLN A 433 35.76 37.84 11.13
N ASP A 434 34.92 38.87 11.28
CA ASP A 434 34.08 39.47 10.22
C ASP A 434 33.18 38.47 9.46
N SER A 435 32.35 37.76 10.22
CA SER A 435 31.39 36.77 9.69
C SER A 435 29.95 37.02 10.13
N THR A 436 29.02 36.90 9.19
CA THR A 436 27.58 37.00 9.41
C THR A 436 27.03 35.64 9.84
N PRO A 437 26.40 35.55 11.03
CA PRO A 437 25.73 34.33 11.47
C PRO A 437 24.38 34.16 10.77
N GLY A 438 23.98 32.91 10.57
CA GLY A 438 22.64 32.59 10.14
C GLY A 438 22.40 31.10 10.01
N TRP A 439 21.31 30.75 9.36
CA TRP A 439 20.82 29.39 9.23
C TRP A 439 20.73 29.00 7.76
N ALA A 440 21.52 28.01 7.39
CA ALA A 440 21.53 27.43 6.06
C ALA A 440 20.59 26.23 6.02
N PHE A 441 19.82 26.09 4.94
CA PHE A 441 19.05 24.88 4.70
C PHE A 441 20.00 23.68 4.52
N SER A 442 19.88 22.69 5.40
CA SER A 442 20.84 21.58 5.51
C SER A 442 20.94 20.75 4.22
N GLY A 443 19.87 20.66 3.43
CA GLY A 443 19.87 19.96 2.15
C GLY A 443 20.49 20.75 0.98
N ALA A 444 20.88 22.01 1.20
CA ALA A 444 21.50 22.87 0.19
C ALA A 444 22.97 23.18 0.48
N ILE A 445 23.57 22.50 1.47
CA ILE A 445 24.98 22.61 1.83
C ILE A 445 25.65 21.24 1.80
N ASP A 446 26.91 21.19 1.42
CA ASP A 446 27.74 19.99 1.50
C ASP A 446 28.64 20.08 2.73
N ARG A 447 28.41 19.24 3.74
CA ARG A 447 29.05 19.36 5.06
C ARG A 447 30.36 18.59 5.11
N GLN A 448 31.43 19.27 5.50
CA GLN A 448 32.80 18.77 5.57
C GLN A 448 33.39 19.10 6.96
N GLY A 449 33.03 18.29 7.95
CA GLY A 449 33.44 18.48 9.35
C GLY A 449 32.87 19.76 9.95
N ASP A 450 33.76 20.65 10.42
CA ASP A 450 33.41 21.95 11.02
C ASP A 450 33.00 23.00 9.98
N TYR A 451 33.03 22.67 8.69
CA TYR A 451 32.68 23.58 7.60
C TYR A 451 31.61 22.98 6.69
N ALA A 452 30.96 23.83 5.90
CA ALA A 452 30.05 23.42 4.85
C ALA A 452 30.25 24.30 3.61
N LEU A 453 30.12 23.71 2.42
CA LEU A 453 30.12 24.43 1.16
C LEU A 453 28.69 24.73 0.72
N ALA A 454 28.45 25.96 0.26
CA ALA A 454 27.19 26.29 -0.39
C ALA A 454 27.04 25.45 -1.66
N GLY A 455 25.86 24.86 -1.87
CA GLY A 455 25.60 24.01 -3.03
C GLY A 455 25.82 24.72 -4.37
N ARG A 456 25.79 23.96 -5.48
CA ARG A 456 26.13 24.40 -6.85
C ARG A 456 25.41 25.65 -7.39
N TRP A 457 24.39 26.17 -6.70
CA TRP A 457 23.63 27.36 -7.09
C TRP A 457 23.65 28.47 -6.02
N GLY A 458 24.44 28.32 -4.96
CA GLY A 458 24.42 29.19 -3.79
C GLY A 458 23.22 28.96 -2.88
N ILE A 459 23.14 29.68 -1.76
CA ILE A 459 22.12 29.50 -0.74
C ILE A 459 21.73 30.83 -0.08
N ASN A 460 20.44 31.01 0.22
CA ASN A 460 19.99 32.13 1.04
C ASN A 460 20.15 31.81 2.52
N LEU A 461 20.88 32.66 3.23
CA LEU A 461 21.09 32.56 4.66
C LEU A 461 19.90 33.16 5.40
N ARG A 462 19.42 32.49 6.46
CA ARG A 462 18.25 32.92 7.25
C ARG A 462 18.64 33.39 8.64
N ASP A 463 17.88 34.30 9.23
CA ASP A 463 18.10 34.77 10.62
C ASP A 463 17.64 33.76 11.69
N ALA A 464 16.78 32.80 11.33
CA ALA A 464 16.23 31.77 12.21
C ALA A 464 16.16 30.38 11.52
N PRO A 465 16.16 29.26 12.27
CA PRO A 465 16.14 27.88 11.74
C PRO A 465 14.76 27.46 11.19
N ARG A 466 14.17 28.28 10.34
CA ARG A 466 12.82 28.09 9.80
C ARG A 466 12.68 28.75 8.44
N ARG A 467 11.79 28.20 7.60
CA ARG A 467 11.62 28.60 6.18
C ARG A 467 11.14 30.04 5.99
N ASP A 468 10.42 30.58 6.96
CA ASP A 468 9.91 31.96 6.99
C ASP A 468 10.90 32.97 7.61
N GLY A 469 12.10 32.54 8.01
CA GLY A 469 13.15 33.43 8.50
C GLY A 469 13.51 34.51 7.47
N ALA A 470 13.86 35.70 7.95
CA ALA A 470 14.28 36.79 7.08
C ALA A 470 15.57 36.39 6.34
N ASN A 471 15.66 36.76 5.06
CA ASN A 471 16.87 36.53 4.28
C ASN A 471 17.94 37.54 4.69
N VAL A 472 19.01 37.07 5.32
CA VAL A 472 20.13 37.91 5.77
C VAL A 472 21.18 38.10 4.69
N GLY A 473 21.17 37.28 3.64
CA GLY A 473 22.09 37.42 2.50
C GLY A 473 22.15 36.16 1.65
N PHE A 474 22.65 36.31 0.43
CA PHE A 474 22.87 35.22 -0.49
C PHE A 474 24.34 34.80 -0.49
N VAL A 475 24.60 33.51 -0.28
CA VAL A 475 25.93 32.91 -0.29
C VAL A 475 26.15 32.25 -1.65
N PRO A 476 27.08 32.72 -2.49
CA PRO A 476 27.35 32.13 -3.80
C PRO A 476 27.77 30.66 -3.74
N ALA A 477 27.58 29.95 -4.85
CA ALA A 477 27.92 28.53 -4.95
C ALA A 477 29.40 28.25 -4.60
N GLY A 478 29.65 27.17 -3.87
CA GLY A 478 31.00 26.73 -3.49
C GLY A 478 31.68 27.58 -2.40
N VAL A 479 31.02 28.61 -1.89
CA VAL A 479 31.53 29.41 -0.77
C VAL A 479 31.53 28.58 0.51
N ARG A 480 32.64 28.68 1.26
CA ARG A 480 32.86 27.95 2.50
C ARG A 480 32.24 28.70 3.67
N MET A 481 31.53 27.97 4.51
CA MET A 481 30.83 28.46 5.70
C MET A 481 31.26 27.64 6.91
N LEU A 482 31.39 28.26 8.07
CA LEU A 482 31.70 27.56 9.32
C LEU A 482 30.41 27.02 9.94
N VAL A 483 30.37 25.74 10.32
CA VAL A 483 29.24 25.15 11.05
C VAL A 483 29.44 25.39 12.54
N THR A 484 28.52 26.11 13.17
CA THR A 484 28.69 26.58 14.56
C THR A 484 27.89 25.79 15.58
N GLY A 485 27.26 24.68 15.16
CA GLY A 485 26.45 23.86 16.05
C GLY A 485 25.76 22.69 15.34
N ASN A 486 25.01 21.92 16.12
CA ASN A 486 24.21 20.82 15.59
C ASN A 486 22.99 21.35 14.81
N PRO A 487 22.54 20.63 13.77
CA PRO A 487 21.33 21.00 13.04
C PRO A 487 20.11 21.10 13.96
N THR A 488 19.29 22.12 13.73
CA THR A 488 18.00 22.31 14.40
C THR A 488 16.92 22.18 13.33
N GLY A 489 16.27 21.02 13.27
CA GLY A 489 15.33 20.70 12.19
C GLY A 489 16.01 20.63 10.82
N GLU A 490 15.43 21.26 9.81
CA GLU A 490 15.99 21.29 8.44
C GLU A 490 17.12 22.31 8.25
N TYR A 491 17.56 22.99 9.32
CA TYR A 491 18.50 24.10 9.25
C TYR A 491 19.77 23.83 10.06
N THR A 492 20.93 24.15 9.49
CA THR A 492 22.22 24.07 10.15
C THR A 492 22.69 25.50 10.50
N PRO A 493 23.08 25.76 11.76
CA PRO A 493 23.61 27.07 12.14
C PRO A 493 25.01 27.22 11.54
N ILE A 494 25.21 28.29 10.78
CA ILE A 494 26.46 28.56 10.09
C ILE A 494 26.88 30.03 10.24
N ARG A 495 28.17 30.30 9.99
CA ARG A 495 28.73 31.64 9.79
C ARG A 495 29.39 31.73 8.42
N VAL A 496 29.19 32.85 7.73
CA VAL A 496 29.77 33.15 6.41
C VAL A 496 30.61 34.41 6.51
N GLU A 497 31.78 34.43 5.89
CA GLU A 497 32.58 35.66 5.80
C GLU A 497 31.79 36.77 5.08
N ASP A 498 31.77 37.97 5.65
CA ASP A 498 30.97 39.10 5.15
C ASP A 498 31.36 39.49 3.71
N SER A 499 32.63 39.30 3.34
CA SER A 499 33.13 39.57 1.99
C SER A 499 32.54 38.64 0.92
N GLN A 500 32.03 37.47 1.34
CA GLN A 500 31.47 36.45 0.45
C GLN A 500 29.93 36.46 0.46
N LEU A 501 29.32 37.18 1.39
CA LEU A 501 27.86 37.31 1.49
C LEU A 501 27.35 38.43 0.56
N GLN A 502 26.51 38.06 -0.40
CA GLN A 502 25.86 38.99 -1.30
C GLN A 502 24.53 39.49 -0.72
N LYS A 503 24.08 40.67 -1.15
CA LYS A 503 22.77 41.18 -0.76
C LYS A 503 21.65 40.23 -1.22
N PRO A 504 20.55 40.11 -0.46
CA PRO A 504 19.38 39.34 -0.88
C PRO A 504 18.89 39.77 -2.28
N PHE A 505 18.71 38.80 -3.18
CA PHE A 505 18.09 39.04 -4.49
C PHE A 505 16.67 39.61 -4.31
N GLY A 506 16.38 40.74 -4.97
CA GLY A 506 15.07 41.40 -4.95
C GLY A 506 14.99 42.75 -4.24
N SER A 507 16.10 43.30 -3.73
CA SER A 507 16.10 44.64 -3.11
C SER A 507 16.36 45.77 -4.13
N ALA A 508 15.36 46.07 -4.96
CA ALA A 508 15.22 47.39 -5.58
C ALA A 508 14.36 48.27 -4.65
N GLY A 509 14.91 49.41 -4.23
CA GLY A 509 14.40 50.18 -3.10
C GLY A 509 13.15 51.03 -3.38
N SER A 510 12.47 51.41 -2.30
CA SER A 510 11.81 52.71 -2.19
C SER A 510 11.56 53.08 -0.73
N SER A 511 11.78 54.36 -0.46
CA SER A 511 11.73 55.13 0.77
C SER A 511 10.35 55.31 1.42
N ALA A 512 10.38 55.47 2.75
CA ALA A 512 9.59 56.35 3.65
C ALA A 512 8.13 56.74 3.32
N GLY A 513 7.24 56.59 4.32
CA GLY A 513 5.98 57.34 4.38
C GLY A 513 4.89 56.83 5.35
N ALA A 514 4.99 57.20 6.63
CA ALA A 514 3.95 57.56 7.61
C ALA A 514 2.56 56.86 7.74
N SER A 515 2.33 56.39 8.98
CA SER A 515 1.19 56.58 9.93
C SER A 515 -0.20 55.94 9.74
N SER A 516 -0.54 55.14 10.77
CA SER A 516 -1.77 55.10 11.60
C SER A 516 -3.14 54.95 10.94
N SER A 517 -3.92 53.96 11.35
CA SER A 517 -4.74 53.94 12.58
C SER A 517 -5.72 52.76 12.55
N ALA A 518 -6.11 52.33 13.75
CA ALA A 518 -7.00 51.21 14.02
C ALA A 518 -8.46 51.51 13.59
N THR A 519 -9.18 50.48 13.16
CA THR A 519 -10.65 50.41 13.32
C THR A 519 -11.14 48.96 13.31
N THR A 520 -12.06 48.72 14.23
CA THR A 520 -12.70 47.47 14.68
C THR A 520 -13.47 46.72 13.57
N PRO A 521 -13.54 45.38 13.57
CA PRO A 521 -14.39 44.65 12.63
C PRO A 521 -15.87 44.63 13.08
N PRO A 522 -16.85 44.75 12.16
CA PRO A 522 -18.27 44.60 12.47
C PRO A 522 -18.70 43.11 12.59
N PRO A 523 -19.89 42.82 13.17
CA PRO A 523 -20.23 41.49 13.64
C PRO A 523 -20.54 40.49 12.51
N VAL A 524 -20.18 39.23 12.78
CA VAL A 524 -20.38 38.05 11.93
C VAL A 524 -21.88 37.76 11.78
N THR A 525 -22.36 37.75 10.54
CA THR A 525 -23.64 37.12 10.16
C THR A 525 -23.37 35.68 9.73
N THR A 526 -24.12 34.73 10.30
CA THR A 526 -24.05 33.30 10.00
C THR A 526 -24.47 33.00 8.56
N PRO A 527 -23.74 32.18 7.78
CA PRO A 527 -24.22 31.71 6.49
C PRO A 527 -25.28 30.61 6.68
N ALA A 528 -26.33 30.65 5.84
CA ALA A 528 -27.35 29.62 5.75
C ALA A 528 -26.77 28.26 5.29
N PRO A 529 -27.39 27.12 5.67
CA PRO A 529 -26.93 25.80 5.25
C PRO A 529 -27.04 25.62 3.73
N PRO A 530 -26.15 24.85 3.09
CA PRO A 530 -26.19 24.64 1.65
C PRO A 530 -27.47 23.87 1.25
N PRO A 531 -28.07 24.18 0.08
CA PRO A 531 -29.30 23.55 -0.35
C PRO A 531 -29.12 22.06 -0.67
N ALA A 532 -30.19 21.31 -0.45
CA ALA A 532 -30.31 19.88 -0.76
C ALA A 532 -29.95 19.57 -2.22
N SER A 533 -29.31 18.42 -2.39
CA SER A 533 -28.72 17.89 -3.62
C SER A 533 -29.68 17.91 -4.82
N LEU A 534 -29.26 18.60 -5.88
CA LEU A 534 -29.84 18.45 -7.23
C LEU A 534 -29.21 17.25 -7.95
N PRO A 535 -29.96 16.56 -8.84
CA PRO A 535 -29.47 15.38 -9.55
C PRO A 535 -28.53 15.81 -10.71
N ILE A 536 -27.39 15.12 -10.90
CA ILE A 536 -26.43 15.45 -11.97
C ILE A 536 -26.36 14.34 -13.03
N LEU A 537 -26.77 14.68 -14.26
CA LEU A 537 -26.34 14.05 -15.53
C LEU A 537 -24.97 14.65 -15.95
N GLY A 538 -24.06 13.85 -16.52
CA GLY A 538 -22.60 14.05 -16.58
C GLY A 538 -22.03 15.39 -17.10
N LYS A 539 -20.99 15.91 -16.42
CA LYS A 539 -20.33 17.22 -16.64
C LYS A 539 -18.83 17.22 -16.27
N ALA A 540 -18.04 16.23 -16.73
CA ALA A 540 -16.63 16.18 -16.37
C ALA A 540 -15.87 17.39 -16.94
N ARG A 541 -15.22 18.20 -16.08
CA ARG A 541 -14.39 19.36 -16.49
C ARG A 541 -13.08 18.90 -17.14
N ILE A 542 -12.50 19.74 -17.98
CA ILE A 542 -11.19 19.50 -18.62
C ILE A 542 -10.17 20.51 -18.14
N GLY A 543 -8.96 20.04 -17.90
CA GLY A 543 -7.95 20.82 -17.21
C GLY A 543 -6.54 20.31 -17.38
N LEU A 544 -5.61 21.00 -16.74
CA LEU A 544 -4.18 20.72 -16.78
C LEU A 544 -3.59 20.88 -15.38
N HIS A 545 -2.67 19.98 -15.04
CA HIS A 545 -1.80 20.12 -13.89
C HIS A 545 -0.68 21.11 -14.25
N ALA A 546 -0.49 22.15 -13.41
CA ALA A 546 0.61 23.09 -13.50
C ALA A 546 1.99 22.41 -13.39
N SER A 547 3.05 23.22 -13.35
CA SER A 547 4.42 22.72 -13.32
C SER A 547 4.66 21.71 -12.20
N ALA A 548 5.58 20.77 -12.46
CA ALA A 548 6.21 19.99 -11.39
C ALA A 548 7.23 20.82 -10.60
N ASP A 549 7.62 21.99 -11.11
CA ASP A 549 8.57 22.92 -10.51
C ASP A 549 7.85 24.01 -9.68
N PRO A 550 8.54 24.67 -8.73
CA PRO A 550 7.90 25.66 -7.86
C PRO A 550 7.36 26.92 -8.55
N ASP A 551 7.88 27.25 -9.74
CA ASP A 551 7.52 28.46 -10.48
C ASP A 551 6.82 28.08 -11.78
N ILE A 552 5.80 28.86 -12.17
CA ILE A 552 5.08 28.67 -13.43
C ILE A 552 5.60 29.67 -14.45
N SER A 553 6.18 29.18 -15.54
CA SER A 553 6.76 30.00 -16.59
C SER A 553 5.72 30.75 -17.42
N GLU A 554 6.16 31.78 -18.13
CA GLU A 554 5.31 32.54 -19.07
C GLU A 554 4.75 31.64 -20.19
N THR A 555 5.55 30.69 -20.67
CA THR A 555 5.10 29.75 -21.71
C THR A 555 4.00 28.85 -21.18
N GLU A 556 4.08 28.40 -19.92
CA GLU A 556 2.99 27.64 -19.29
C GLU A 556 1.74 28.49 -19.15
N HIS A 557 1.84 29.74 -18.68
CA HIS A 557 0.68 30.64 -18.63
C HIS A 557 0.00 30.82 -20.00
N ARG A 558 0.78 30.90 -21.09
CA ARG A 558 0.22 30.93 -22.46
C ARG A 558 -0.46 29.62 -22.82
N GLU A 559 0.14 28.47 -22.46
CA GLU A 559 -0.45 27.15 -22.68
C GLU A 559 -1.82 27.04 -21.99
N PHE A 560 -1.91 27.44 -20.71
CA PHE A 560 -3.17 27.55 -19.97
C PHE A 560 -4.18 28.47 -20.68
N GLY A 561 -3.72 29.61 -21.19
CA GLY A 561 -4.51 30.53 -22.01
C GLY A 561 -5.11 29.87 -23.25
N THR A 562 -4.32 29.10 -24.00
CA THR A 562 -4.79 28.38 -25.20
C THR A 562 -5.74 27.24 -24.88
N LEU A 563 -5.45 26.46 -23.82
CA LEU A 563 -6.26 25.33 -23.38
C LEU A 563 -7.66 25.76 -22.92
N ARG A 564 -7.78 26.95 -22.31
CA ARG A 564 -9.01 27.46 -21.68
C ARG A 564 -9.60 26.43 -20.69
N PRO A 565 -8.87 26.07 -19.63
CA PRO A 565 -9.28 25.00 -18.71
C PRO A 565 -10.48 25.39 -17.86
N ALA A 566 -11.32 24.40 -17.55
CA ALA A 566 -12.41 24.51 -16.57
C ALA A 566 -12.00 24.01 -15.18
N ILE A 567 -10.89 23.27 -15.09
CA ILE A 567 -10.27 22.85 -13.82
C ILE A 567 -8.75 22.99 -13.92
N ILE A 568 -8.10 23.47 -12.87
CA ILE A 568 -6.65 23.66 -12.82
C ILE A 568 -6.11 22.96 -11.58
N LYS A 569 -5.06 22.17 -11.73
CA LYS A 569 -4.38 21.55 -10.59
C LYS A 569 -3.04 22.24 -10.32
N VAL A 570 -2.78 22.56 -9.06
CA VAL A 570 -1.53 23.18 -8.60
C VAL A 570 -0.96 22.42 -7.41
N LEU A 571 0.36 22.35 -7.32
CA LEU A 571 1.06 21.97 -6.10
C LEU A 571 1.02 23.13 -5.09
N SER A 572 0.85 22.82 -3.79
CA SER A 572 0.76 23.83 -2.73
C SER A 572 2.01 24.73 -2.65
N HIS A 573 3.18 24.22 -3.01
CA HIS A 573 4.43 24.97 -2.97
C HIS A 573 4.63 25.94 -4.15
N HIS A 574 3.72 25.97 -5.14
CA HIS A 574 3.81 26.98 -6.19
C HIS A 574 3.77 28.40 -5.62
N SER A 575 4.45 29.33 -6.29
CA SER A 575 4.48 30.73 -5.85
C SER A 575 3.06 31.32 -5.76
N ALA A 576 2.82 32.16 -4.74
CA ALA A 576 1.51 32.80 -4.56
C ALA A 576 1.15 33.70 -5.76
N ALA A 577 2.15 34.34 -6.37
CA ALA A 577 1.98 35.18 -7.55
C ALA A 577 1.45 34.37 -8.74
N ASP A 578 2.01 33.19 -9.00
CA ASP A 578 1.62 32.36 -10.14
C ASP A 578 0.22 31.75 -9.96
N ILE A 579 -0.10 31.29 -8.74
CA ILE A 579 -1.46 30.81 -8.42
C ILE A 579 -2.47 31.96 -8.61
N GLY A 580 -2.15 33.15 -8.09
CA GLY A 580 -3.00 34.34 -8.26
C GLY A 580 -3.18 34.72 -9.73
N ARG A 581 -2.11 34.64 -10.53
CA ARG A 581 -2.15 34.92 -11.96
C ARG A 581 -3.01 33.92 -12.72
N LEU A 582 -2.89 32.61 -12.44
CA LEU A 582 -3.78 31.59 -13.03
C LEU A 582 -5.25 31.84 -12.64
N ALA A 583 -5.51 32.16 -11.36
CA ALA A 583 -6.86 32.44 -10.88
C ALA A 583 -7.48 33.68 -11.54
N GLN A 584 -6.70 34.72 -11.79
CA GLN A 584 -7.14 35.92 -12.50
C GLN A 584 -7.39 35.66 -13.98
N ALA A 585 -6.51 34.91 -14.64
CA ALA A 585 -6.63 34.57 -16.06
C ALA A 585 -7.80 33.63 -16.36
N HIS A 586 -8.18 32.78 -15.40
CA HIS A 586 -9.23 31.76 -15.56
C HIS A 586 -10.32 31.90 -14.49
N PRO A 587 -11.15 32.96 -14.55
CA PRO A 587 -12.10 33.28 -13.50
C PRO A 587 -13.24 32.25 -13.33
N GLY A 588 -13.47 31.37 -14.31
CA GLY A 588 -14.46 30.30 -14.23
C GLY A 588 -13.90 28.92 -13.85
N ALA A 589 -12.59 28.79 -13.62
CA ALA A 589 -11.97 27.51 -13.32
C ALA A 589 -12.16 27.10 -11.85
N SER A 590 -12.43 25.81 -11.64
CA SER A 590 -12.26 25.17 -10.33
C SER A 590 -10.80 24.76 -10.12
N PHE A 591 -10.39 24.52 -8.88
CA PHE A 591 -9.00 24.20 -8.54
C PHE A 591 -8.85 22.92 -7.73
N ILE A 592 -7.80 22.17 -8.04
CA ILE A 592 -7.26 21.13 -7.16
C ILE A 592 -5.96 21.69 -6.58
N VAL A 593 -5.89 21.82 -5.26
CA VAL A 593 -4.64 22.16 -4.56
C VAL A 593 -4.09 20.87 -3.96
N ARG A 594 -2.98 20.36 -4.50
CA ARG A 594 -2.31 19.21 -3.92
C ARG A 594 -1.43 19.66 -2.76
N ALA A 595 -1.72 19.18 -1.56
CA ALA A 595 -0.79 19.27 -0.44
C ALA A 595 0.41 18.36 -0.75
N PHE A 596 1.53 18.96 -1.16
CA PHE A 596 2.68 18.23 -1.66
C PHE A 596 3.87 18.32 -0.71
N LEU A 597 4.51 17.18 -0.45
CA LEU A 597 5.75 17.06 0.29
C LEU A 597 6.62 15.98 -0.37
N SER A 598 7.92 16.25 -0.54
CA SER A 598 8.84 15.22 -1.05
C SER A 598 9.16 14.19 0.03
N PHE A 599 9.14 12.90 -0.34
CA PHE A 599 9.52 11.79 0.54
C PHE A 599 10.99 11.34 0.34
N GLY A 600 11.79 12.13 -0.37
CA GLY A 600 13.16 11.77 -0.77
C GLY A 600 13.20 11.25 -2.21
N GLN A 601 14.41 11.07 -2.77
CA GLN A 601 14.55 10.59 -4.15
C GLN A 601 14.18 9.11 -4.32
N GLN A 602 14.22 8.36 -3.23
CA GLN A 602 13.92 6.93 -3.13
C GLN A 602 12.91 6.65 -2.00
N GLY A 603 12.17 7.66 -1.53
CA GLY A 603 11.20 7.49 -0.44
C GLY A 603 11.82 7.30 0.95
N GLU A 604 13.10 7.61 1.08
CA GLU A 604 13.91 7.37 2.27
C GLU A 604 13.53 8.23 3.48
N ARG A 605 12.68 9.25 3.30
CA ARG A 605 12.15 10.06 4.40
C ARG A 605 10.96 9.36 5.06
N ASN A 606 11.08 9.13 6.37
CA ASN A 606 9.98 8.66 7.20
C ASN A 606 9.20 9.86 7.73
N ILE A 607 8.07 10.18 7.10
CA ILE A 607 7.25 11.34 7.40
C ILE A 607 6.01 10.90 8.18
N SER A 608 5.90 11.39 9.41
CA SER A 608 4.68 11.20 10.21
C SER A 608 3.52 12.07 9.69
N ALA A 609 2.28 11.69 10.01
CA ALA A 609 1.10 12.46 9.62
C ALA A 609 1.14 13.90 10.17
N GLY A 610 1.58 14.07 11.41
CA GLY A 610 1.73 15.39 12.03
C GLY A 610 2.79 16.25 11.34
N GLN A 611 3.91 15.65 10.94
CA GLN A 611 4.94 16.35 10.16
C GLN A 611 4.41 16.78 8.79
N PHE A 612 3.75 15.88 8.06
CA PHE A 612 3.15 16.21 6.78
C PHE A 612 2.20 17.40 6.89
N VAL A 613 1.31 17.41 7.89
CA VAL A 613 0.41 18.54 8.14
C VAL A 613 1.18 19.82 8.41
N ASN A 614 2.14 19.79 9.34
CA ASN A 614 2.89 20.99 9.72
C ASN A 614 3.67 21.58 8.56
N ASP A 615 4.21 20.74 7.68
CA ASP A 615 5.05 21.15 6.56
C ASP A 615 4.22 21.63 5.35
N THR A 616 2.96 21.20 5.22
CA THR A 616 2.12 21.50 4.03
C THR A 616 0.99 22.50 4.29
N ILE A 617 0.47 22.61 5.52
CA ILE A 617 -0.74 23.39 5.82
C ILE A 617 -0.56 24.89 5.53
N GLY A 618 0.64 25.44 5.77
CA GLY A 618 0.94 26.85 5.52
C GLY A 618 0.89 27.18 4.03
N ASP A 619 1.46 26.30 3.20
CA ASP A 619 1.45 26.43 1.74
C ASP A 619 0.04 26.28 1.17
N VAL A 620 -0.73 25.30 1.66
CA VAL A 620 -2.14 25.13 1.27
C VAL A 620 -2.95 26.38 1.64
N THR A 621 -2.77 26.92 2.86
CA THR A 621 -3.48 28.13 3.30
C THR A 621 -3.13 29.34 2.43
N ARG A 622 -1.85 29.50 2.09
CA ARG A 622 -1.38 30.55 1.17
C ARG A 622 -2.00 30.41 -0.22
N ALA A 623 -2.03 29.20 -0.78
CA ALA A 623 -2.66 28.92 -2.06
C ALA A 623 -4.16 29.27 -2.03
N LEU A 624 -4.89 28.82 -1.01
CA LEU A 624 -6.32 29.13 -0.83
C LEU A 624 -6.59 30.63 -0.76
N GLY A 625 -5.71 31.40 -0.11
CA GLY A 625 -5.80 32.86 -0.06
C GLY A 625 -5.76 33.53 -1.43
N GLN A 626 -4.99 32.98 -2.38
CA GLN A 626 -4.93 33.48 -3.77
C GLN A 626 -6.13 33.06 -4.61
N LEU A 627 -6.77 31.93 -4.25
CA LEU A 627 -7.91 31.40 -4.98
C LEU A 627 -9.24 32.05 -4.59
N GLY A 628 -9.35 32.72 -3.44
CA GLY A 628 -10.45 33.67 -3.15
C GLY A 628 -11.87 33.12 -3.32
N GLY A 629 -12.29 32.18 -2.47
CA GLY A 629 -13.68 31.68 -2.41
C GLY A 629 -14.13 30.82 -3.61
N ARG A 630 -13.21 30.48 -4.52
CA ARG A 630 -13.45 29.59 -5.66
C ARG A 630 -13.82 28.17 -5.26
N ASP A 631 -14.31 27.42 -6.24
CA ASP A 631 -14.52 25.97 -6.16
C ASP A 631 -13.17 25.24 -6.05
N VAL A 632 -12.75 24.90 -4.82
CA VAL A 632 -11.48 24.21 -4.53
C VAL A 632 -11.73 22.84 -3.92
N VAL A 633 -10.89 21.87 -4.30
CA VAL A 633 -10.66 20.62 -3.55
C VAL A 633 -9.19 20.50 -3.20
N ILE A 634 -8.90 19.94 -2.03
CA ILE A 634 -7.53 19.71 -1.55
C ILE A 634 -7.21 18.23 -1.71
N GLU A 635 -6.23 17.91 -2.55
CA GLU A 635 -5.71 16.53 -2.67
C GLU A 635 -4.62 16.34 -1.63
N LEU A 636 -4.87 15.47 -0.65
CA LEU A 636 -3.92 15.19 0.42
C LEU A 636 -2.99 14.06 -0.01
N HIS A 637 -1.73 14.39 -0.34
CA HIS A 637 -0.67 13.48 -0.80
C HIS A 637 -0.64 13.23 -2.34
N ASN A 638 0.37 12.48 -2.80
CA ASN A 638 0.53 11.98 -4.17
C ASN A 638 0.91 10.48 -4.17
N GLU A 639 0.29 9.65 -5.03
CA GLU A 639 0.67 8.23 -5.30
C GLU A 639 1.28 7.44 -4.12
N PRO A 640 0.58 7.33 -2.97
CA PRO A 640 1.13 6.76 -1.73
C PRO A 640 1.48 5.27 -1.81
N ASN A 641 1.13 4.61 -2.92
CA ASN A 641 1.52 3.25 -3.23
C ASN A 641 2.91 3.14 -3.88
N LEU A 642 3.60 4.25 -4.15
CA LEU A 642 4.99 4.28 -4.64
C LEU A 642 6.01 4.39 -3.52
N VAL A 643 7.15 3.69 -3.68
CA VAL A 643 8.27 3.78 -2.73
C VAL A 643 8.75 5.22 -2.62
N VAL A 644 8.96 5.90 -3.76
CA VAL A 644 9.40 7.30 -3.82
C VAL A 644 8.44 8.29 -3.13
N GLU A 645 7.20 7.88 -2.87
CA GLU A 645 6.16 8.65 -2.19
C GLU A 645 5.89 8.13 -0.76
N GLY A 646 6.79 7.31 -0.21
CA GLY A 646 6.74 6.87 1.21
C GLY A 646 6.31 5.43 1.46
N TRP A 647 5.92 4.66 0.43
CA TRP A 647 5.63 3.23 0.56
C TRP A 647 6.87 2.45 1.04
N GLY A 648 6.68 1.61 2.06
CA GLY A 648 7.74 0.79 2.64
C GLY A 648 8.61 1.52 3.66
N ASN A 649 8.42 2.83 3.85
CA ASN A 649 9.19 3.63 4.82
C ASN A 649 8.30 4.42 5.78
N SER A 650 7.51 5.38 5.27
CA SER A 650 6.55 6.14 6.08
C SER A 650 5.36 5.27 6.52
N TRP A 651 5.02 4.27 5.70
CA TRP A 651 4.08 3.21 6.03
C TRP A 651 4.51 1.90 5.38
N ALA A 652 4.42 0.81 6.14
CA ALA A 652 4.77 -0.53 5.66
C ALA A 652 3.60 -1.27 4.99
N THR A 653 2.37 -0.80 5.17
CA THR A 653 1.16 -1.43 4.63
C THR A 653 0.13 -0.38 4.20
N ALA A 654 -0.79 -0.75 3.29
CA ALA A 654 -1.86 0.15 2.86
C ALA A 654 -2.80 0.52 4.01
N ALA A 655 -3.02 -0.39 4.98
CA ALA A 655 -3.74 -0.10 6.21
C ALA A 655 -3.01 0.92 7.11
N ALA A 656 -1.67 0.88 7.15
CA ALA A 656 -0.88 1.88 7.85
C ALA A 656 -0.99 3.26 7.15
N PHE A 657 -0.98 3.30 5.82
CA PHE A 657 -1.27 4.53 5.08
C PHE A 657 -2.69 5.04 5.35
N ASN A 658 -3.70 4.18 5.36
CA ASN A 658 -5.09 4.55 5.70
C ASN A 658 -5.15 5.28 7.05
N SER A 659 -4.53 4.72 8.09
CA SER A 659 -4.48 5.34 9.43
C SER A 659 -3.68 6.64 9.47
N TRP A 660 -2.56 6.68 8.73
CA TRP A 660 -1.74 7.87 8.56
C TRP A 660 -2.55 9.00 7.89
N TRP A 661 -3.25 8.69 6.80
CA TRP A 661 -4.02 9.63 6.01
C TRP A 661 -5.24 10.15 6.77
N LEU A 662 -5.98 9.29 7.48
CA LEU A 662 -7.06 9.71 8.38
C LEU A 662 -6.57 10.67 9.47
N SER A 663 -5.33 10.52 9.93
CA SER A 663 -4.74 11.45 10.89
C SER A 663 -4.39 12.80 10.25
N VAL A 664 -3.89 12.79 9.01
CA VAL A 664 -3.73 14.02 8.21
C VAL A 664 -5.07 14.71 7.98
N LEU A 665 -6.08 13.99 7.52
CA LEU A 665 -7.42 14.53 7.24
C LEU A 665 -8.04 15.18 8.48
N ARG A 666 -8.00 14.51 9.64
CA ARG A 666 -8.54 15.06 10.90
C ARG A 666 -7.89 16.39 11.27
N GLU A 667 -6.56 16.47 11.16
CA GLU A 667 -5.84 17.71 11.47
C GLU A 667 -6.10 18.81 10.43
N TYR A 668 -6.21 18.47 9.14
CA TYR A 668 -6.59 19.41 8.11
C TYR A 668 -8.00 19.96 8.32
N ARG A 669 -8.99 19.09 8.57
CA ARG A 669 -10.37 19.50 8.91
C ARG A 669 -10.42 20.36 10.18
N ARG A 670 -9.57 20.10 11.17
CA ARG A 670 -9.48 20.93 12.38
C ARG A 670 -8.96 22.34 12.09
N ARG A 671 -7.99 22.47 11.19
CA ARG A 671 -7.34 23.77 10.87
C ARG A 671 -8.04 24.54 9.74
N LEU A 672 -8.67 23.83 8.81
CA LEU A 672 -9.34 24.35 7.63
C LEU A 672 -10.70 23.63 7.43
N PRO A 673 -11.70 23.87 8.31
CA PRO A 673 -12.93 23.07 8.37
C PRO A 673 -13.89 23.24 7.19
N ASN A 674 -13.80 24.34 6.45
CA ASN A 674 -14.73 24.68 5.37
C ASN A 674 -14.24 24.23 3.98
N GLN A 675 -13.28 23.31 3.93
CA GLN A 675 -12.68 22.82 2.68
C GLN A 675 -13.07 21.37 2.41
N ARG A 676 -13.03 20.98 1.13
CA ARG A 676 -13.20 19.60 0.69
C ARG A 676 -11.85 18.94 0.48
N TYR A 677 -11.73 17.71 0.98
CA TYR A 677 -10.51 16.92 0.94
C TYR A 677 -10.74 15.64 0.15
N ILE A 678 -9.94 15.42 -0.89
CA ILE A 678 -10.02 14.21 -1.68
C ILE A 678 -8.85 13.29 -1.38
N PHE A 679 -9.12 11.99 -1.42
CA PHE A 679 -8.09 10.95 -1.35
C PHE A 679 -7.17 11.05 -2.58
N PRO A 680 -5.85 10.82 -2.46
CA PRO A 680 -4.91 11.01 -3.57
C PRO A 680 -5.05 9.91 -4.64
N GLY A 681 -4.74 10.25 -5.89
CA GLY A 681 -4.57 9.25 -6.94
C GLY A 681 -3.44 8.26 -6.65
N LEU A 682 -3.61 7.01 -7.10
CA LEU A 682 -2.61 5.94 -6.98
C LEU A 682 -1.89 5.73 -8.31
N SER A 683 -0.61 5.35 -8.24
CA SER A 683 0.11 4.90 -9.43
C SER A 683 -0.52 3.59 -9.93
N PRO A 684 -1.03 3.53 -11.18
CA PRO A 684 -1.86 2.43 -11.64
C PRO A 684 -1.05 1.20 -12.06
N GLY A 685 -1.66 0.02 -11.91
CA GLY A 685 -1.12 -1.27 -12.35
C GLY A 685 -0.72 -2.23 -11.22
N GLY A 686 -0.07 -3.32 -11.62
CA GLY A 686 0.42 -4.37 -10.73
C GLY A 686 1.45 -3.89 -9.71
N GLY A 687 1.61 -4.68 -8.64
CA GLY A 687 2.69 -4.50 -7.68
C GLY A 687 4.04 -4.82 -8.31
N ILE A 688 5.04 -3.99 -8.01
CA ILE A 688 6.42 -4.13 -8.49
C ILE A 688 7.31 -4.02 -7.26
N ASP A 689 8.08 -5.08 -6.97
CA ASP A 689 8.95 -5.11 -5.79
C ASP A 689 9.87 -3.89 -5.74
N ARG A 690 9.98 -3.29 -4.55
CA ARG A 690 10.74 -2.06 -4.27
C ARG A 690 10.39 -0.83 -5.12
N ILE A 691 9.28 -0.83 -5.85
CA ILE A 691 8.84 0.31 -6.66
C ILE A 691 7.42 0.72 -6.28
N ARG A 692 6.48 -0.23 -6.23
CA ARG A 692 5.05 0.08 -6.08
C ARG A 692 4.24 -1.06 -5.48
N HIS A 693 3.32 -0.75 -4.58
CA HIS A 693 2.23 -1.65 -4.19
C HIS A 693 1.08 -1.63 -5.19
N GLU A 694 0.49 -2.80 -5.47
CA GLU A 694 -0.63 -2.93 -6.40
C GLU A 694 -1.81 -2.04 -5.98
N HIS A 695 -2.34 -1.27 -6.94
CA HIS A 695 -3.27 -0.17 -6.65
C HIS A 695 -4.66 -0.63 -6.17
N THR A 696 -5.15 -1.77 -6.65
CA THR A 696 -6.48 -2.30 -6.30
C THR A 696 -6.54 -2.74 -4.85
N SER A 697 -5.56 -3.53 -4.41
CA SER A 697 -5.41 -3.97 -3.02
C SER A 697 -5.07 -2.80 -2.10
N PHE A 698 -4.34 -1.81 -2.59
CA PHE A 698 -4.05 -0.59 -1.83
C PHE A 698 -5.32 0.25 -1.59
N ILE A 699 -6.12 0.50 -2.63
CA ILE A 699 -7.32 1.33 -2.52
C ILE A 699 -8.39 0.66 -1.65
N GLU A 700 -8.55 -0.67 -1.73
CA GLU A 700 -9.51 -1.39 -0.88
C GLU A 700 -9.12 -1.34 0.60
N ALA A 701 -7.81 -1.46 0.91
CA ALA A 701 -7.33 -1.30 2.28
C ALA A 701 -7.51 0.14 2.81
N CYS A 702 -7.72 1.11 1.93
CA CYS A 702 -7.97 2.52 2.26
C CYS A 702 -9.45 2.91 2.22
N ARG A 703 -10.38 1.94 2.13
CA ARG A 703 -11.83 2.23 2.11
C ARG A 703 -12.28 3.12 3.28
N PRO A 704 -11.79 2.98 4.53
CA PRO A 704 -12.14 3.92 5.61
C PRO A 704 -11.71 5.36 5.32
N ALA A 705 -10.48 5.58 4.84
CA ALA A 705 -9.99 6.91 4.46
C ALA A 705 -10.83 7.53 3.32
N ILE A 706 -11.25 6.71 2.36
CA ILE A 706 -12.07 7.17 1.23
C ILE A 706 -13.47 7.53 1.70
N ASN A 707 -14.10 6.71 2.56
CA ASN A 707 -15.41 7.01 3.12
C ASN A 707 -15.42 8.30 3.97
N GLU A 708 -14.29 8.64 4.59
CA GLU A 708 -14.14 9.88 5.34
C GLU A 708 -13.76 11.08 4.47
N SER A 709 -13.26 10.85 3.25
CA SER A 709 -12.93 11.90 2.30
C SER A 709 -14.19 12.52 1.67
N ASP A 710 -14.05 13.69 1.08
CA ASP A 710 -15.11 14.35 0.31
C ASP A 710 -15.13 13.90 -1.16
N GLY A 711 -14.29 12.91 -1.51
CA GLY A 711 -14.20 12.31 -2.84
C GLY A 711 -12.83 11.69 -3.13
N LEU A 712 -12.68 11.18 -4.35
CA LEU A 712 -11.52 10.38 -4.74
C LEU A 712 -10.76 11.01 -5.91
N GLY A 713 -9.45 11.18 -5.76
CA GLY A 713 -8.50 11.38 -6.85
C GLY A 713 -8.09 10.05 -7.48
N VAL A 714 -8.00 10.01 -8.80
CA VAL A 714 -7.54 8.82 -9.55
C VAL A 714 -6.57 9.25 -10.64
N HIS A 715 -5.49 8.47 -10.82
CA HIS A 715 -4.55 8.65 -11.93
C HIS A 715 -4.81 7.62 -13.02
N ILE A 716 -4.88 8.06 -14.28
CA ILE A 716 -5.22 7.21 -15.43
C ILE A 716 -4.20 7.41 -16.56
N TYR A 717 -3.41 6.37 -16.84
CA TYR A 717 -2.38 6.40 -17.88
C TYR A 717 -2.66 5.36 -18.96
N TRP A 718 -2.31 5.68 -20.21
CA TRP A 718 -2.33 4.71 -21.31
C TRP A 718 -1.06 4.78 -22.16
N ALA A 719 -0.64 3.60 -22.62
CA ALA A 719 0.65 3.31 -23.26
C ALA A 719 0.47 2.41 -24.50
N ASN A 720 1.57 2.03 -25.14
CA ASN A 720 1.55 1.16 -26.33
C ASN A 720 0.95 -0.22 -26.02
N ASN A 721 1.27 -0.75 -24.84
CA ASN A 721 0.80 -2.06 -24.38
C ASN A 721 -0.40 -1.98 -23.43
N PHE A 722 -0.95 -0.78 -23.22
CA PHE A 722 -2.09 -0.53 -22.34
C PHE A 722 -2.96 0.57 -22.93
N PRO A 723 -3.88 0.24 -23.86
CA PRO A 723 -4.61 1.24 -24.63
C PRO A 723 -5.61 2.03 -23.76
N MET A 724 -6.03 3.18 -24.25
CA MET A 724 -7.00 4.08 -23.57
C MET A 724 -8.30 3.36 -23.17
N SER A 725 -8.75 2.36 -23.93
CA SER A 725 -9.92 1.56 -23.57
C SER A 725 -9.72 0.75 -22.30
N GLN A 726 -8.53 0.20 -22.07
CA GLN A 726 -8.19 -0.50 -20.82
C GLN A 726 -8.03 0.49 -19.67
N ALA A 727 -7.43 1.66 -19.92
CA ALA A 727 -7.32 2.73 -18.93
C ALA A 727 -8.71 3.26 -18.49
N LEU A 728 -9.66 3.39 -19.42
CA LEU A 728 -11.06 3.70 -19.11
C LEU A 728 -11.73 2.56 -18.32
N GLY A 729 -11.41 1.30 -18.64
CA GLY A 729 -11.86 0.15 -17.86
C GLY A 729 -11.36 0.16 -16.42
N GLN A 730 -10.14 0.67 -16.18
CA GLN A 730 -9.62 0.88 -14.83
C GLN A 730 -10.40 1.98 -14.09
N LEU A 731 -10.69 3.10 -14.76
CA LEU A 731 -11.55 4.14 -14.19
C LEU A 731 -12.95 3.60 -13.86
N ASP A 732 -13.52 2.77 -14.74
CA ASP A 732 -14.81 2.12 -14.50
C ASP A 732 -14.77 1.18 -13.30
N ASP A 733 -13.62 0.58 -12.97
CA ASP A 733 -13.45 -0.21 -11.76
C ASP A 733 -13.53 0.64 -10.49
N TYR A 734 -12.88 1.81 -10.48
CA TYR A 734 -13.03 2.78 -9.39
C TYR A 734 -14.48 3.24 -9.24
N LEU A 735 -15.15 3.55 -10.35
CA LEU A 735 -16.56 3.96 -10.35
C LEU A 735 -17.49 2.87 -9.81
N ARG A 736 -17.20 1.58 -10.08
CA ARG A 736 -17.95 0.46 -9.51
C ARG A 736 -17.71 0.29 -8.02
N ARG A 737 -16.49 0.48 -7.53
CA ARG A 737 -16.11 0.34 -6.11
C ARG A 737 -16.64 1.47 -5.24
N TYR A 738 -16.72 2.67 -5.80
CA TYR A 738 -17.11 3.91 -5.13
C TYR A 738 -18.23 4.63 -5.92
N PRO A 739 -19.40 3.98 -6.10
CA PRO A 739 -20.45 4.47 -7.01
C PRO A 739 -21.13 5.76 -6.54
N ASN A 740 -20.96 6.11 -5.26
CA ASN A 740 -21.55 7.29 -4.66
C ASN A 740 -20.54 8.42 -4.45
N GLU A 741 -19.24 8.16 -4.66
CA GLU A 741 -18.20 9.15 -4.41
C GLU A 741 -17.96 10.01 -5.65
N PRO A 742 -17.81 11.34 -5.50
CA PRO A 742 -17.34 12.18 -6.59
C PRO A 742 -15.87 11.84 -6.91
N ILE A 743 -15.58 11.59 -8.19
CA ILE A 743 -14.25 11.22 -8.65
C ILE A 743 -13.63 12.33 -9.48
N TRP A 744 -12.41 12.74 -9.12
CA TRP A 744 -11.55 13.56 -9.97
C TRP A 744 -10.49 12.67 -10.59
N VAL A 745 -10.36 12.71 -11.92
CA VAL A 745 -9.17 12.18 -12.58
C VAL A 745 -8.06 13.21 -12.39
N THR A 746 -7.37 13.13 -11.27
CA THR A 746 -6.44 14.17 -10.81
C THR A 746 -5.14 14.16 -11.61
N GLU A 747 -4.82 13.08 -12.32
CA GLU A 747 -3.80 13.03 -13.37
C GLU A 747 -4.21 12.07 -14.49
N ALA A 748 -4.02 12.47 -15.75
CA ALA A 748 -4.14 11.57 -16.88
C ALA A 748 -3.11 11.86 -17.97
N SER A 749 -2.63 10.82 -18.64
CA SER A 749 -1.63 10.99 -19.70
C SER A 749 -1.57 9.86 -20.72
N ASN A 750 -1.14 10.22 -21.92
CA ASN A 750 -0.64 9.30 -22.91
C ASN A 750 0.90 9.30 -22.85
N ASN A 751 1.46 8.21 -22.32
CA ASN A 751 2.91 8.02 -22.21
C ASN A 751 3.50 7.16 -23.35
N LYS A 752 2.76 6.96 -24.44
CA LYS A 752 3.27 6.30 -25.66
C LYS A 752 4.39 7.14 -26.27
N GLY A 753 5.57 6.54 -26.42
CA GLY A 753 6.66 7.12 -27.21
C GLY A 753 6.29 7.26 -28.69
N GLY A 754 6.76 8.34 -29.33
CA GLY A 754 6.60 8.58 -30.76
C GLY A 754 5.23 9.12 -31.21
N VAL A 755 4.34 9.50 -30.28
CA VAL A 755 3.07 10.13 -30.60
C VAL A 755 3.25 11.63 -30.80
N SER A 756 2.79 12.16 -31.93
CA SER A 756 2.88 13.61 -32.19
C SER A 756 2.07 14.41 -31.17
N PRO A 757 2.47 15.65 -30.82
CA PRO A 757 1.68 16.49 -29.92
C PRO A 757 0.23 16.70 -30.40
N ALA A 758 0.02 16.80 -31.71
CA ALA A 758 -1.31 16.95 -32.29
C ALA A 758 -2.18 15.69 -32.11
N ASP A 759 -1.61 14.50 -32.27
CA ASP A 759 -2.29 13.23 -31.98
C ASP A 759 -2.58 13.09 -30.50
N LYS A 760 -1.63 13.47 -29.63
CA LYS A 760 -1.80 13.47 -28.18
C LYS A 760 -2.97 14.38 -27.75
N GLY A 761 -3.05 15.60 -28.29
CA GLY A 761 -4.19 16.50 -28.07
C GLY A 761 -5.53 15.92 -28.53
N ARG A 762 -5.57 15.23 -29.68
CA ARG A 762 -6.79 14.53 -30.15
C ARG A 762 -7.18 13.37 -29.24
N GLU A 763 -6.22 12.59 -28.76
CA GLU A 763 -6.48 11.50 -27.81
C GLU A 763 -7.00 12.04 -26.47
N TYR A 764 -6.46 13.15 -25.97
CA TYR A 764 -6.97 13.82 -24.77
C TYR A 764 -8.43 14.24 -24.95
N LEU A 765 -8.80 14.87 -26.07
CA LEU A 765 -10.20 15.20 -26.34
C LEU A 765 -11.11 13.96 -26.35
N ARG A 766 -10.68 12.85 -26.95
CA ARG A 766 -11.45 11.59 -26.94
C ARG A 766 -11.62 11.05 -25.52
N PHE A 767 -10.55 11.02 -24.73
CA PHE A 767 -10.60 10.60 -23.34
C PHE A 767 -11.62 11.44 -22.54
N TRP A 768 -11.55 12.76 -22.66
CA TRP A 768 -12.49 13.66 -21.98
C TRP A 768 -13.94 13.48 -22.44
N GLN A 769 -14.19 13.20 -23.73
CA GLN A 769 -15.52 12.87 -24.26
C GLN A 769 -16.08 11.58 -23.62
N GLU A 770 -15.23 10.57 -23.41
CA GLU A 770 -15.63 9.34 -22.71
C GLU A 770 -16.00 9.64 -21.25
N LEU A 771 -15.33 10.57 -20.58
CA LEU A 771 -15.68 10.96 -19.20
C LEU A 771 -17.08 11.59 -19.09
N GLN A 772 -17.60 12.21 -20.16
CA GLN A 772 -18.96 12.78 -20.14
C GLN A 772 -20.05 11.72 -19.90
N ARG A 773 -19.76 10.45 -20.19
CA ARG A 773 -20.69 9.33 -19.96
C ARG A 773 -20.68 8.81 -18.52
N ARG A 774 -19.84 9.38 -17.65
CA ARG A 774 -19.60 8.90 -16.27
C ARG A 774 -20.05 9.99 -15.28
N PRO A 775 -21.28 9.91 -14.74
CA PRO A 775 -21.91 11.03 -14.04
C PRO A 775 -21.23 11.46 -12.73
N THR A 776 -20.52 10.57 -12.05
CA THR A 776 -19.78 10.89 -10.81
C THR A 776 -18.39 11.49 -11.06
N VAL A 777 -17.90 11.48 -12.31
CA VAL A 777 -16.61 12.07 -12.67
C VAL A 777 -16.73 13.59 -12.78
N GLN A 778 -16.00 14.30 -11.93
CA GLN A 778 -16.04 15.76 -11.77
C GLN A 778 -15.16 16.49 -12.78
N GLY A 779 -14.09 15.84 -13.25
CA GLY A 779 -13.19 16.35 -14.26
C GLY A 779 -11.87 15.60 -14.37
N VAL A 780 -11.06 16.02 -15.34
CA VAL A 780 -9.71 15.54 -15.58
C VAL A 780 -8.72 16.69 -15.60
N THR A 781 -7.59 16.50 -14.94
CA THR A 781 -6.38 17.31 -15.16
C THR A 781 -5.33 16.44 -15.83
N TYR A 782 -4.91 16.81 -17.05
CA TYR A 782 -3.82 16.11 -17.71
C TYR A 782 -2.49 16.34 -17.00
N PHE A 783 -1.54 15.44 -17.25
CA PHE A 783 -0.20 15.44 -16.67
C PHE A 783 0.51 16.79 -16.80
N VAL A 784 1.51 17.01 -15.94
CA VAL A 784 2.12 18.32 -15.67
C VAL A 784 2.46 19.12 -16.93
N ALA A 785 2.21 20.43 -16.85
CA ALA A 785 2.47 21.36 -17.95
C ALA A 785 3.95 21.35 -18.34
N SER A 786 4.85 21.30 -17.36
CA SER A 786 6.29 21.16 -17.56
C SER A 786 6.99 20.44 -16.40
N SER A 787 8.22 20.00 -16.67
CA SER A 787 9.18 19.54 -15.66
C SER A 787 10.59 19.83 -16.14
N ARG A 788 11.44 20.41 -15.29
CA ARG A 788 12.86 20.72 -15.61
C ARG A 788 13.75 19.48 -15.77
N PHE A 789 13.37 18.34 -15.20
CA PHE A 789 14.28 17.21 -15.02
C PHE A 789 13.84 15.93 -15.74
N ALA A 790 12.60 15.86 -16.22
CA ALA A 790 12.03 14.62 -16.74
C ALA A 790 10.88 14.84 -17.72
N PHE A 791 10.43 13.74 -18.35
CA PHE A 791 9.17 13.64 -19.09
C PHE A 791 9.05 14.51 -20.35
N ALA A 792 10.16 14.78 -21.04
CA ALA A 792 10.21 15.62 -22.24
C ALA A 792 9.11 15.29 -23.27
N ASP A 793 8.81 14.01 -23.50
CA ASP A 793 7.79 13.59 -24.48
C ASP A 793 6.34 13.62 -23.94
N GLU A 794 6.15 13.85 -22.64
CA GLU A 794 4.86 13.76 -21.96
C GLU A 794 4.30 15.12 -21.54
N VAL A 795 5.18 16.07 -21.24
CA VAL A 795 4.83 17.44 -20.85
C VAL A 795 4.29 18.27 -22.02
N TRP A 796 3.58 19.34 -21.69
CA TRP A 796 2.95 20.24 -22.66
C TRP A 796 3.91 21.36 -23.08
N VAL A 797 4.88 21.68 -22.22
CA VAL A 797 5.93 22.67 -22.40
C VAL A 797 7.27 22.03 -22.03
N HIS A 798 8.23 22.09 -22.94
CA HIS A 798 9.59 21.59 -22.75
C HIS A 798 10.61 22.63 -23.24
N ASP A 799 11.69 22.84 -22.50
CA ASP A 799 12.72 23.85 -22.78
C ASP A 799 12.17 25.26 -23.11
N GLY A 800 11.11 25.65 -22.40
CA GLY A 800 10.45 26.94 -22.56
C GLY A 800 9.61 27.08 -23.84
N GLN A 801 9.43 26.00 -24.61
CA GLN A 801 8.62 25.94 -25.83
C GLN A 801 7.36 25.09 -25.61
N SER A 802 6.23 25.55 -26.13
CA SER A 802 4.99 24.78 -26.13
C SER A 802 5.01 23.70 -27.21
N HIS A 803 4.50 22.52 -26.89
CA HIS A 803 4.24 21.44 -27.85
C HIS A 803 2.94 21.65 -28.65
N GLY A 804 2.14 22.67 -28.33
CA GLY A 804 0.90 23.02 -29.03
C GLY A 804 -0.30 22.13 -28.69
N ILE A 805 -0.21 21.30 -27.64
CA ILE A 805 -1.30 20.43 -27.20
C ILE A 805 -2.50 21.28 -26.74
N GLY A 806 -2.25 22.36 -26.01
CA GLY A 806 -3.24 23.32 -25.55
C GLY A 806 -4.02 23.97 -26.68
N ALA A 807 -3.41 24.23 -27.83
CA ALA A 807 -4.11 24.75 -29.00
C ALA A 807 -5.09 23.71 -29.58
N VAL A 808 -4.70 22.43 -29.64
CA VAL A 808 -5.56 21.35 -30.16
C VAL A 808 -6.72 21.08 -29.22
N VAL A 809 -6.45 20.90 -27.93
CA VAL A 809 -7.49 20.64 -26.93
C VAL A 809 -8.36 21.87 -26.72
N GLY A 810 -7.76 23.06 -26.79
CA GLY A 810 -8.41 24.36 -26.67
C GLY A 810 -9.42 24.65 -27.76
N ALA A 811 -9.24 24.11 -28.98
CA ALA A 811 -10.11 24.35 -30.13
C ALA A 811 -11.50 23.66 -30.07
N ARG A 812 -11.73 22.81 -29.05
CA ARG A 812 -13.08 22.32 -28.70
C ARG A 812 -14.04 23.48 -28.41
#